data_AF-A0A8J3N9A9-F1
#
_entry.id   AF-A0A8J3N9A9-F1
#
_cell.length_a   1.000
_cell.length_b   1.000
_cell.length_c   1.000
_cell.angle_alpha   90.00
_cell.angle_beta   90.00
_cell.angle_gamma   90.00
#
_symmetry.space_group_name_H-M   'P 1'
#
loop_
_entity.id
_entity.type
_entity.pdbx_description
1 polymer ?
#
loop_
_entity_poly.entity_id
_entity_poly.type
_entity_poly.pdbx_seq_one_letter_code
_entity_poly.pdbx_strand_id
1 'polypeptide(L)'
;MFEMTPDSQFDRSSSNLTSSREELIFLLTYASDLEHSLACVCLFAASSLKNDASEGGLTDAQAEMVRGWRRRLTQAAGKRIRHLAQLSLLLVAIDAMSAIARPALLKPASVPSSESRLALEPFSQQLLDHLVTYEHLSAPLTRPQLSVHDSHEYHNLPFASLTIRDLYDRLTAGFSDLSAEELFIGPKEAQADPRLPDLGNQLVDVVDLKSANEALATITEMSKGGSGEAEASLFSTIRQEYLSALEDARRSKQPFEPVRPVVTNPAHLHGGTASGTPIVETLTVAVANLFNDAYDTLLLMVRHLFTHTEETDIDLEHLARASFHLMTTVIRPLGDALTQMPVDSTSLPGRCAGAPFGDEGDIPELAHRTAVWAFLDERLWQLALTATTLRVTPGLPTEIQEATAALQDLTCQFAPADGPHGVEARIAELSQVQAGLEGSIQSSLNGPYLVTNAQTLLNWLGERLPTRPQMALCRCGGSATKPFCDGTHARIGFTAHKDPKRVPDQRDTYVGTAITVLDNRGICAHSGFCTDRLNTVFHVGEEPFATPNGARMDEVIRAVRACPSGALSYALGGIEIRDGVDQARPPSIEVSKDGPYRVTGRIALKDWRGNEELRNTGVSWEHYSLCRCGHSQNKPFCSGMHWSVNFHDPQVDEEQEPTLFSWVGGLPALVRMTHLFYDKYIPQEPLLRPLFVEMSPDHPERVAAWLGEVFGGPKSYSEPYGGYSRMLSQHVGKQITEEQRERWVSLLCQAADEAGVPNDPEFRSAFMSYIEWGSRLAVENSATNAHPPLQMPMPHWNWGTAGPPGSRISALAPVEEEEQPVALPSANEVVHFAQHIKPLFRPMDRQSMKWAFDLWSYSDVTRHAAGILQRVQNGSMPCDGAWSHEQVEVFQRWMETGMQE
;
A
#
# COMPACT_ATOMS: atom_id res chain seq x y z
N MET A 1 42.88 -52.56 -6.40
CA MET A 1 43.12 -52.46 -7.85
C MET A 1 41.90 -53.01 -8.54
N PHE A 2 40.92 -52.16 -8.81
CA PHE A 2 39.86 -52.44 -9.76
C PHE A 2 40.26 -51.69 -11.03
N GLU A 3 40.53 -52.45 -12.10
CA GLU A 3 40.80 -51.90 -13.42
C GLU A 3 39.56 -51.16 -13.91
N MET A 4 39.65 -49.83 -14.00
CA MET A 4 38.72 -49.05 -14.81
C MET A 4 39.13 -49.23 -16.28
N THR A 5 38.33 -49.98 -17.02
CA THR A 5 38.32 -49.89 -18.48
C THR A 5 37.89 -48.48 -18.87
N PRO A 6 38.62 -47.78 -19.76
CA PRO A 6 38.16 -46.51 -20.29
C PRO A 6 36.98 -46.80 -21.22
N ASP A 7 35.78 -46.41 -20.79
CA ASP A 7 34.60 -46.51 -21.63
C ASP A 7 34.74 -45.50 -22.79
N SER A 8 34.68 -46.01 -24.01
CA SER A 8 35.04 -45.30 -25.24
C SER A 8 33.81 -44.83 -26.02
N GLN A 9 32.73 -44.42 -25.34
CA GLN A 9 31.44 -44.13 -25.98
C GLN A 9 30.96 -42.67 -25.97
N PHE A 10 31.80 -41.68 -25.64
CA PHE A 10 31.42 -40.27 -25.77
C PHE A 10 32.25 -39.53 -26.82
N ASP A 11 32.20 -39.98 -28.07
CA ASP A 11 32.58 -39.13 -29.20
C ASP A 11 31.44 -38.14 -29.49
N ARG A 12 31.45 -36.99 -28.80
CA ARG A 12 30.49 -35.88 -28.97
C ARG A 12 30.94 -34.86 -30.04
N SER A 13 31.91 -35.19 -30.89
CA SER A 13 32.56 -34.21 -31.79
C SER A 13 31.77 -33.87 -33.07
N SER A 14 30.56 -34.40 -33.28
CA SER A 14 29.87 -34.24 -34.58
C SER A 14 28.33 -34.24 -34.61
N SER A 15 27.60 -34.32 -33.49
CA SER A 15 26.11 -34.38 -33.53
C SER A 15 25.42 -33.10 -33.02
N ASN A 16 24.39 -32.66 -33.74
CA ASN A 16 23.42 -31.65 -33.32
C ASN A 16 22.47 -32.14 -32.19
N LEU A 17 22.81 -33.24 -31.52
CA LEU A 17 21.94 -33.94 -30.57
C LEU A 17 22.37 -33.60 -29.14
N THR A 18 21.50 -32.95 -28.40
CA THR A 18 21.53 -32.91 -26.93
C THR A 18 21.34 -34.33 -26.40
N SER A 19 22.33 -34.83 -25.68
CA SER A 19 22.45 -36.26 -25.37
C SER A 19 21.98 -36.64 -23.96
N SER A 20 21.72 -35.65 -23.10
CA SER A 20 21.31 -35.87 -21.71
C SER A 20 20.45 -34.72 -21.15
N ARG A 21 19.70 -35.01 -20.08
CA ARG A 21 18.98 -34.00 -19.29
C ARG A 21 19.91 -32.96 -18.67
N GLU A 22 21.12 -33.36 -18.28
CA GLU A 22 22.14 -32.44 -17.75
C GLU A 22 22.54 -31.38 -18.78
N GLU A 23 22.77 -31.80 -20.03
CA GLU A 23 23.07 -30.89 -21.14
C GLU A 23 21.90 -29.95 -21.43
N LEU A 24 20.66 -30.43 -21.35
CA LEU A 24 19.46 -29.60 -21.51
C LEU A 24 19.33 -28.55 -20.39
N ILE A 25 19.58 -28.93 -19.13
CA ILE A 25 19.59 -28.01 -17.98
C ILE A 25 20.64 -26.92 -18.17
N PHE A 26 21.85 -27.29 -18.63
CA PHE A 26 22.91 -26.34 -18.93
C PHE A 26 22.49 -25.31 -19.99
N LEU A 27 21.91 -25.76 -21.12
CA LEU A 27 21.46 -24.87 -22.19
C LEU A 27 20.31 -23.95 -21.75
N LEU A 28 19.36 -24.46 -20.95
CA LEU A 28 18.27 -23.66 -20.38
C LEU A 28 18.80 -22.61 -19.39
N THR A 29 19.77 -22.97 -18.57
CA THR A 29 20.45 -22.05 -17.64
C THR A 29 21.18 -20.95 -18.41
N TYR A 30 21.90 -21.31 -19.47
CA TYR A 30 22.58 -20.36 -20.35
C TYR A 30 21.60 -19.40 -21.04
N ALA A 31 20.49 -19.92 -21.57
CA ALA A 31 19.44 -19.09 -22.16
C ALA A 31 18.81 -18.14 -21.14
N SER A 32 18.65 -18.59 -19.89
CA SER A 32 18.11 -17.78 -18.79
C SER A 32 19.03 -16.61 -18.44
N ASP A 33 20.33 -16.86 -18.28
CA ASP A 33 21.33 -15.80 -18.04
C ASP A 33 21.36 -14.78 -19.18
N LEU A 34 21.27 -15.24 -20.43
CA LEU A 34 21.23 -14.36 -21.60
C LEU A 34 19.99 -13.45 -21.60
N GLU A 35 18.80 -14.01 -21.42
CA GLU A 35 17.55 -13.23 -21.39
C GLU A 35 17.54 -12.25 -20.21
N HIS A 36 18.04 -12.66 -19.04
CA HIS A 36 18.16 -11.79 -17.88
C HIS A 36 19.15 -10.64 -18.10
N SER A 37 20.33 -10.95 -18.65
CA SER A 37 21.36 -9.98 -19.01
C SER A 37 20.83 -8.94 -20.01
N LEU A 38 20.12 -9.37 -21.05
CA LEU A 38 19.49 -8.48 -22.03
C LEU A 38 18.42 -7.59 -21.39
N ALA A 39 17.65 -8.11 -20.43
CA ALA A 39 16.68 -7.31 -19.69
C ALA A 39 17.36 -6.17 -18.91
N CYS A 40 18.45 -6.48 -18.19
CA CYS A 40 19.22 -5.50 -17.43
C CYS A 40 19.86 -4.44 -18.33
N VAL A 41 20.42 -4.83 -19.48
CA VAL A 41 20.96 -3.90 -20.48
C VAL A 41 19.88 -2.96 -21.02
N CYS A 42 18.68 -3.47 -21.33
CA CYS A 42 17.56 -2.64 -21.78
C CYS A 42 17.09 -1.66 -20.69
N LEU A 43 17.02 -2.10 -19.43
CA LEU A 43 16.67 -1.22 -18.30
C LEU A 43 17.72 -0.14 -18.07
N PHE A 44 19.02 -0.50 -18.11
CA PHE A 44 20.12 0.45 -17.95
C PHE A 44 20.09 1.54 -19.03
N ALA A 45 19.90 1.14 -20.29
CA ALA A 45 19.77 2.06 -21.40
C ALA A 45 18.54 2.96 -21.26
N ALA A 46 17.40 2.40 -20.86
CA ALA A 46 16.18 3.16 -20.61
C ALA A 46 16.37 4.22 -19.50
N SER A 47 17.02 3.85 -18.40
CA SER A 47 17.30 4.76 -17.28
C SER A 47 18.32 5.86 -17.63
N SER A 48 19.21 5.60 -18.59
CA SER A 48 20.17 6.60 -19.08
C SER A 48 19.53 7.74 -19.90
N LEU A 49 18.32 7.55 -20.42
CA LEU A 49 17.59 8.57 -21.17
C LEU A 49 17.01 9.64 -20.24
N LYS A 50 17.10 10.91 -20.65
CA LYS A 50 16.47 12.04 -19.95
C LYS A 50 14.95 11.90 -19.98
N ASN A 51 14.30 12.27 -18.88
CA ASN A 51 12.86 12.19 -18.69
C ASN A 51 12.14 13.48 -19.07
N ASP A 52 12.82 14.63 -19.01
CA ASP A 52 12.18 15.93 -19.19
C ASP A 52 13.11 17.00 -19.78
N ALA A 53 12.53 18.00 -20.46
CA ALA A 53 13.27 19.12 -21.02
C ALA A 53 13.99 19.97 -19.95
N SER A 54 13.50 19.94 -18.72
CA SER A 54 14.11 20.65 -17.58
C SER A 54 15.46 20.07 -17.13
N GLU A 55 15.86 18.88 -17.61
CA GLU A 55 17.22 18.34 -17.50
C GLU A 55 18.22 19.00 -18.47
N GLY A 56 17.74 19.85 -19.37
CA GLY A 56 18.55 20.56 -20.35
C GLY A 56 18.89 19.74 -21.59
N GLY A 57 19.26 20.42 -22.68
CA GLY A 57 19.68 19.78 -23.93
C GLY A 57 18.54 19.20 -24.79
N LEU A 58 17.28 19.43 -24.42
CA LEU A 58 16.08 19.00 -25.14
C LEU A 58 14.99 20.09 -25.11
N THR A 59 14.17 20.14 -26.15
CA THR A 59 12.86 20.83 -26.16
C THR A 59 11.77 19.91 -25.60
N ASP A 60 10.60 20.45 -25.25
CA ASP A 60 9.46 19.65 -24.75
C ASP A 60 9.03 18.55 -25.73
N ALA A 61 9.03 18.85 -27.04
CA ALA A 61 8.69 17.88 -28.08
C ALA A 61 9.75 16.77 -28.18
N GLN A 62 11.03 17.12 -28.10
CA GLN A 62 12.11 16.13 -28.08
C GLN A 62 12.07 15.28 -26.80
N ALA A 63 11.74 15.86 -25.65
CA ALA A 63 11.60 15.12 -24.40
C ALA A 63 10.47 14.08 -24.46
N GLU A 64 9.33 14.39 -25.08
CA GLU A 64 8.26 13.39 -25.27
C GLU A 64 8.69 12.24 -26.18
N MET A 65 9.40 12.55 -27.27
CA MET A 65 9.96 11.52 -28.15
C MET A 65 10.95 10.61 -27.40
N VAL A 66 11.85 11.18 -26.60
CA VAL A 66 12.82 10.45 -25.77
C VAL A 66 12.10 9.56 -24.74
N ARG A 67 11.04 10.07 -24.08
CA ARG A 67 10.18 9.25 -23.21
C ARG A 67 9.54 8.08 -23.96
N GLY A 68 9.18 8.28 -25.23
CA GLY A 68 8.69 7.23 -26.12
C GLY A 68 9.72 6.10 -26.35
N TRP A 69 11.00 6.42 -26.53
CA TRP A 69 12.08 5.42 -26.61
C TRP A 69 12.27 4.70 -25.28
N ARG A 70 12.32 5.45 -24.18
CA ARG A 70 12.44 4.90 -22.84
C ARG A 70 11.34 3.87 -22.55
N ARG A 71 10.06 4.20 -22.83
CA ARG A 71 8.93 3.26 -22.68
C ARG A 71 9.12 1.98 -23.48
N ARG A 72 9.54 2.08 -24.75
CA ARG A 72 9.78 0.92 -25.62
C ARG A 72 10.95 0.05 -25.14
N LEU A 73 12.03 0.64 -24.64
CA LEU A 73 13.15 -0.11 -24.04
C LEU A 73 12.73 -0.83 -22.75
N THR A 74 11.93 -0.18 -21.89
CA THR A 74 11.36 -0.83 -20.70
C THR A 74 10.40 -1.96 -21.07
N GLN A 75 9.58 -1.80 -22.12
CA GLN A 75 8.74 -2.89 -22.66
C GLN A 75 9.57 -4.06 -23.18
N ALA A 76 10.69 -3.77 -23.87
CA ALA A 76 11.62 -4.79 -24.31
C ALA A 76 12.22 -5.57 -23.13
N ALA A 77 12.63 -4.88 -22.06
CA ALA A 77 13.09 -5.53 -20.84
C ALA A 77 11.99 -6.40 -20.20
N GLY A 78 10.75 -5.91 -20.10
CA GLY A 78 9.62 -6.68 -19.60
C GLY A 78 9.37 -7.95 -20.41
N LYS A 79 9.51 -7.89 -21.74
CA LYS A 79 9.44 -9.08 -22.61
C LYS A 79 10.55 -10.09 -22.29
N ARG A 80 11.79 -9.64 -22.07
CA ARG A 80 12.92 -10.51 -21.68
C ARG A 80 12.68 -11.17 -20.31
N ILE A 81 12.10 -10.45 -19.36
CA ILE A 81 11.69 -11.00 -18.06
C ILE A 81 10.60 -12.08 -18.23
N ARG A 82 9.65 -11.91 -19.17
CA ARG A 82 8.69 -12.98 -19.50
C ARG A 82 9.37 -14.22 -20.07
N HIS A 83 10.38 -14.06 -20.93
CA HIS A 83 11.15 -15.20 -21.43
C HIS A 83 11.91 -15.92 -20.31
N LEU A 84 12.52 -15.16 -19.39
CA LEU A 84 13.19 -15.72 -18.21
C LEU A 84 12.21 -16.53 -17.34
N ALA A 85 10.99 -16.03 -17.13
CA ALA A 85 9.94 -16.77 -16.45
C ALA A 85 9.57 -18.07 -17.19
N GLN A 86 9.38 -18.01 -18.52
CA GLN A 86 9.07 -19.18 -19.33
C GLN A 86 10.20 -20.23 -19.32
N LEU A 87 11.47 -19.80 -19.35
CA LEU A 87 12.65 -20.67 -19.23
C LEU A 87 12.74 -21.29 -17.83
N SER A 88 12.35 -20.55 -16.79
CA SER A 88 12.27 -21.08 -15.42
C SER A 88 11.22 -22.19 -15.31
N LEU A 89 10.07 -22.02 -15.97
CA LEU A 89 9.03 -23.08 -16.02
C LEU A 89 9.51 -24.32 -16.78
N LEU A 90 10.27 -24.15 -17.87
CA LEU A 90 10.91 -25.26 -18.60
C LEU A 90 11.90 -26.03 -17.70
N LEU A 91 12.70 -25.32 -16.88
CA LEU A 91 13.61 -25.93 -15.90
C LEU A 91 12.83 -26.70 -14.81
N VAL A 92 11.81 -26.05 -14.22
CA VAL A 92 10.98 -26.66 -13.17
C VAL A 92 10.27 -27.90 -13.69
N ALA A 93 9.76 -27.89 -14.93
CA ALA A 93 9.07 -29.03 -15.54
C ALA A 93 9.97 -30.27 -15.65
N ILE A 94 11.26 -30.06 -15.84
CA ILE A 94 12.28 -31.11 -15.85
C ILE A 94 12.99 -31.25 -14.50
N ASP A 95 12.34 -30.85 -13.39
CA ASP A 95 12.84 -30.95 -12.01
C ASP A 95 14.28 -30.44 -11.86
N ALA A 96 14.54 -29.27 -12.46
CA ALA A 96 15.75 -28.49 -12.30
C ALA A 96 15.39 -27.16 -11.61
N MET A 97 16.33 -26.64 -10.82
CA MET A 97 16.14 -25.35 -10.16
C MET A 97 16.02 -24.21 -11.18
N SER A 98 15.21 -23.20 -10.86
CA SER A 98 15.12 -22.01 -11.70
C SER A 98 16.48 -21.29 -11.75
N ALA A 99 16.89 -20.88 -12.95
CA ALA A 99 18.17 -20.21 -13.19
C ALA A 99 18.12 -18.69 -12.91
N ILE A 100 17.25 -18.26 -11.98
CA ILE A 100 17.14 -16.85 -11.60
C ILE A 100 18.31 -16.50 -10.68
N ALA A 101 19.36 -15.92 -11.25
CA ALA A 101 20.56 -15.48 -10.54
C ALA A 101 21.01 -14.10 -11.06
N ARG A 102 22.04 -13.52 -10.43
CA ARG A 102 22.66 -12.29 -10.94
C ARG A 102 23.19 -12.52 -12.37
N PRO A 103 22.99 -11.55 -13.28
CA PRO A 103 23.46 -11.69 -14.65
C PRO A 103 24.98 -11.55 -14.72
N ALA A 104 25.63 -12.35 -15.57
CA ALA A 104 27.08 -12.34 -15.75
C ALA A 104 27.59 -11.15 -16.62
N LEU A 105 27.30 -9.92 -16.20
CA LEU A 105 27.62 -8.68 -16.95
C LEU A 105 28.99 -8.09 -16.60
N LEU A 106 29.53 -8.39 -15.42
CA LEU A 106 30.85 -7.94 -14.95
C LEU A 106 31.82 -9.12 -14.95
N LYS A 107 33.01 -8.97 -15.55
CA LYS A 107 34.03 -10.01 -15.64
C LYS A 107 35.14 -9.83 -14.60
N PRO A 108 35.89 -10.89 -14.22
CA PRO A 108 37.20 -10.72 -13.62
C PRO A 108 38.17 -10.03 -14.59
N ALA A 109 39.07 -9.18 -14.09
CA ALA A 109 40.04 -8.41 -14.89
C ALA A 109 41.00 -9.27 -15.75
N SER A 110 41.06 -10.59 -15.52
CA SER A 110 41.88 -11.56 -16.25
C SER A 110 41.31 -11.99 -17.60
N VAL A 111 40.04 -11.70 -17.91
CA VAL A 111 39.38 -12.12 -19.15
C VAL A 111 39.52 -11.03 -20.23
N PRO A 112 40.03 -11.34 -21.44
CA PRO A 112 40.17 -10.36 -22.53
C PRO A 112 38.85 -9.71 -22.93
N SER A 113 38.85 -8.39 -23.15
CA SER A 113 37.68 -7.60 -23.54
C SER A 113 37.06 -8.01 -24.89
N SER A 114 37.82 -8.68 -25.76
CA SER A 114 37.33 -9.22 -27.04
C SER A 114 36.37 -10.41 -26.90
N GLU A 115 36.22 -10.98 -25.71
CA GLU A 115 35.39 -12.16 -25.44
C GLU A 115 34.04 -11.83 -24.77
N SER A 116 33.72 -10.57 -24.46
CA SER A 116 32.39 -10.15 -23.96
C SER A 116 31.63 -9.36 -25.00
N ARG A 117 30.34 -9.68 -25.23
CA ARG A 117 29.47 -8.88 -26.10
C ARG A 117 28.44 -8.02 -25.37
N LEU A 118 28.07 -8.36 -24.14
CA LEU A 118 27.08 -7.60 -23.35
C LEU A 118 27.77 -6.81 -22.23
N ALA A 119 27.39 -5.54 -22.12
CA ALA A 119 27.81 -4.62 -21.08
C ALA A 119 26.64 -3.67 -20.76
N LEU A 120 26.61 -3.17 -19.54
CA LEU A 120 25.70 -2.10 -19.10
C LEU A 120 26.17 -0.79 -19.73
N GLU A 121 25.66 -0.50 -20.92
CA GLU A 121 26.00 0.70 -21.69
C GLU A 121 24.82 1.67 -21.76
N PRO A 122 25.05 2.99 -21.68
CA PRO A 122 24.00 3.97 -21.88
C PRO A 122 23.44 3.90 -23.31
N PHE A 123 22.26 4.48 -23.50
CA PHE A 123 21.60 4.52 -24.81
C PHE A 123 22.53 5.11 -25.87
N SER A 124 22.74 4.35 -26.95
CA SER A 124 23.58 4.76 -28.07
C SER A 124 23.16 4.03 -29.34
N GLN A 125 23.60 4.54 -30.50
CA GLN A 125 23.42 3.83 -31.76
C GLN A 125 24.08 2.44 -31.73
N GLN A 126 25.30 2.35 -31.18
CA GLN A 126 26.06 1.10 -31.08
C GLN A 126 25.30 0.05 -30.26
N LEU A 127 24.71 0.46 -29.13
CA LEU A 127 23.89 -0.43 -28.32
C LEU A 127 22.67 -0.93 -29.11
N LEU A 128 21.96 -0.04 -29.81
CA LEU A 128 20.81 -0.44 -30.63
C LEU A 128 21.22 -1.42 -31.74
N ASP A 129 22.37 -1.21 -32.38
CA ASP A 129 22.91 -2.13 -33.38
C ASP A 129 23.18 -3.51 -32.78
N HIS A 130 23.74 -3.58 -31.57
CA HIS A 130 23.90 -4.84 -30.84
C HIS A 130 22.54 -5.49 -30.54
N LEU A 131 21.59 -4.76 -29.96
CA LEU A 131 20.27 -5.29 -29.59
C LEU A 131 19.48 -5.82 -30.80
N VAL A 132 19.63 -5.21 -31.99
CA VAL A 132 19.08 -5.74 -33.25
C VAL A 132 19.65 -7.12 -33.57
N THR A 133 20.96 -7.35 -33.38
CA THR A 133 21.56 -8.68 -33.63
C THR A 133 21.05 -9.76 -32.68
N TYR A 134 20.80 -9.39 -31.41
CA TYR A 134 20.19 -10.27 -30.40
C TYR A 134 18.72 -10.55 -30.70
N GLU A 135 17.94 -9.55 -31.14
CA GLU A 135 16.54 -9.71 -31.53
C GLU A 135 16.39 -10.66 -32.73
N HIS A 136 17.31 -10.59 -33.71
CA HIS A 136 17.37 -11.51 -34.84
C HIS A 136 18.00 -12.87 -34.50
N LEU A 137 18.40 -13.12 -33.25
CA LEU A 137 19.06 -14.35 -32.79
C LEU A 137 20.35 -14.70 -33.57
N SER A 138 20.96 -13.68 -34.17
CA SER A 138 22.13 -13.79 -35.06
C SER A 138 23.45 -13.52 -34.33
N ALA A 139 23.39 -13.02 -33.10
CA ALA A 139 24.58 -12.87 -32.27
C ALA A 139 25.19 -14.25 -31.97
N PRO A 140 26.51 -14.41 -32.06
CA PRO A 140 27.19 -15.63 -31.69
C PRO A 140 27.26 -15.76 -30.17
N LEU A 141 27.33 -17.01 -29.72
CA LEU A 141 27.38 -17.34 -28.31
C LEU A 141 28.74 -16.96 -27.73
N THR A 142 28.71 -16.47 -26.50
CA THR A 142 29.90 -16.24 -25.69
C THR A 142 30.04 -17.34 -24.66
N ARG A 143 31.27 -17.71 -24.32
CA ARG A 143 31.51 -18.72 -23.28
C ARG A 143 30.88 -18.25 -21.97
N PRO A 144 30.03 -19.05 -21.30
CA PRO A 144 29.40 -18.65 -20.06
C PRO A 144 30.42 -18.40 -18.95
N GLN A 145 30.06 -17.51 -18.01
CA GLN A 145 30.80 -17.27 -16.77
C GLN A 145 30.00 -17.87 -15.60
N LEU A 146 29.88 -19.20 -15.57
CA LEU A 146 29.14 -19.88 -14.50
C LEU A 146 29.99 -19.98 -13.23
N SER A 147 29.37 -19.78 -12.07
CA SER A 147 29.98 -19.97 -10.76
C SER A 147 29.97 -21.46 -10.34
N VAL A 148 31.13 -21.92 -9.87
CA VAL A 148 31.42 -23.02 -8.92
C VAL A 148 31.16 -24.49 -9.29
N HIS A 149 30.41 -24.85 -10.34
CA HIS A 149 30.34 -26.27 -10.77
C HIS A 149 30.91 -26.51 -12.17
N ASP A 150 32.24 -26.48 -12.24
CA ASP A 150 33.06 -26.92 -13.36
C ASP A 150 32.89 -28.45 -13.55
N SER A 151 31.90 -28.89 -14.32
CA SER A 151 31.96 -30.24 -14.89
C SER A 151 32.81 -30.17 -16.16
N HIS A 152 33.88 -30.95 -16.19
CA HIS A 152 34.88 -30.96 -17.27
C HIS A 152 34.33 -31.31 -18.68
N GLU A 153 33.04 -31.62 -18.83
CA GLU A 153 32.43 -32.09 -20.08
C GLU A 153 31.94 -30.98 -21.03
N TYR A 154 31.61 -29.77 -20.54
CA TYR A 154 31.01 -28.71 -21.38
C TYR A 154 32.03 -27.88 -22.19
N HIS A 155 33.34 -28.13 -22.00
CA HIS A 155 34.41 -27.44 -22.72
C HIS A 155 34.40 -27.66 -24.24
N ASN A 156 33.65 -28.66 -24.73
CA ASN A 156 33.66 -29.08 -26.13
C ASN A 156 32.59 -28.41 -27.02
N LEU A 157 31.66 -27.63 -26.47
CA LEU A 157 30.73 -26.85 -27.29
C LEU A 157 31.48 -25.73 -28.02
N PRO A 158 31.37 -25.60 -29.36
CA PRO A 158 32.09 -24.58 -30.12
C PRO A 158 31.36 -23.23 -30.06
N PHE A 159 31.24 -22.64 -28.87
CA PHE A 159 30.47 -21.40 -28.62
C PHE A 159 30.74 -20.29 -29.65
N ALA A 160 32.00 -20.10 -30.04
CA ALA A 160 32.40 -19.06 -31.00
C ALA A 160 31.83 -19.25 -32.43
N SER A 161 31.40 -20.46 -32.81
CA SER A 161 30.79 -20.74 -34.11
C SER A 161 29.27 -20.93 -34.06
N LEU A 162 28.67 -20.89 -32.87
CA LEU A 162 27.23 -21.04 -32.67
C LEU A 162 26.58 -19.67 -32.48
N THR A 163 25.31 -19.56 -32.88
CA THR A 163 24.45 -18.39 -32.71
C THR A 163 23.39 -18.63 -31.64
N ILE A 164 22.69 -17.57 -31.23
CA ILE A 164 21.51 -17.70 -30.36
C ILE A 164 20.42 -18.54 -31.04
N ARG A 165 20.28 -18.45 -32.37
CA ARG A 165 19.39 -19.34 -33.13
C ARG A 165 19.77 -20.81 -32.88
N ASP A 166 21.06 -21.14 -33.00
CA ASP A 166 21.55 -22.50 -32.75
C ASP A 166 21.31 -22.97 -31.30
N LEU A 167 21.38 -22.07 -30.32
CA LEU A 167 21.03 -22.38 -28.92
C LEU A 167 19.57 -22.83 -28.79
N TYR A 168 18.61 -22.06 -29.31
CA TYR A 168 17.19 -22.41 -29.22
C TYR A 168 16.81 -23.61 -30.09
N ASP A 169 17.48 -23.80 -31.23
CA ASP A 169 17.28 -24.99 -32.07
C ASP A 169 17.76 -26.26 -31.33
N ARG A 170 18.87 -26.17 -30.59
CA ARG A 170 19.36 -27.26 -29.71
C ARG A 170 18.41 -27.53 -28.54
N LEU A 171 17.86 -26.50 -27.90
CA LEU A 171 16.84 -26.68 -26.86
C LEU A 171 15.62 -27.44 -27.39
N THR A 172 15.13 -27.04 -28.56
CA THR A 172 13.97 -27.68 -29.21
C THR A 172 14.25 -29.14 -29.55
N ALA A 173 15.45 -29.44 -30.08
CA ALA A 173 15.89 -30.80 -30.33
C ALA A 173 15.98 -31.62 -29.04
N GLY A 174 16.52 -31.06 -27.96
CA GLY A 174 16.71 -31.76 -26.69
C GLY A 174 15.44 -32.19 -25.99
N PHE A 175 14.38 -31.38 -26.05
CA PHE A 175 13.07 -31.82 -25.58
C PHE A 175 12.50 -32.96 -26.43
N SER A 176 12.82 -33.01 -27.73
CA SER A 176 12.29 -34.02 -28.67
C SER A 176 13.07 -35.34 -28.65
N ASP A 177 14.37 -35.29 -28.39
CA ASP A 177 15.27 -36.45 -28.44
C ASP A 177 15.23 -37.30 -27.15
N LEU A 178 14.83 -36.70 -26.03
CA LEU A 178 14.71 -37.36 -24.73
C LEU A 178 13.31 -37.98 -24.53
N SER A 179 13.22 -39.08 -23.77
CA SER A 179 11.95 -39.74 -23.46
C SER A 179 11.04 -38.82 -22.64
N ALA A 180 9.86 -38.49 -23.16
CA ALA A 180 8.89 -37.62 -22.48
C ALA A 180 8.45 -38.16 -21.11
N GLU A 181 8.34 -39.48 -20.95
CA GLU A 181 7.97 -40.12 -19.68
C GLU A 181 9.02 -39.93 -18.57
N GLU A 182 10.29 -39.75 -18.95
CA GLU A 182 11.42 -39.60 -18.03
C GLU A 182 11.86 -38.14 -17.84
N LEU A 183 11.38 -37.24 -18.70
CA LEU A 183 11.83 -35.84 -18.74
C LEU A 183 10.94 -34.92 -17.88
N PHE A 184 9.61 -35.03 -18.00
CA PHE A 184 8.65 -34.13 -17.32
C PHE A 184 8.27 -34.64 -15.93
N ILE A 185 9.23 -34.63 -15.01
CA ILE A 185 9.08 -35.18 -13.66
C ILE A 185 8.93 -34.11 -12.56
N GLY A 186 8.91 -32.83 -12.94
CA GLY A 186 8.76 -31.72 -12.01
C GLY A 186 7.36 -31.62 -11.39
N PRO A 187 7.23 -30.88 -10.27
CA PRO A 187 5.94 -30.65 -9.62
C PRO A 187 5.03 -29.83 -10.53
N LYS A 188 3.80 -30.30 -10.75
CA LYS A 188 2.82 -29.62 -11.61
C LYS A 188 2.28 -28.35 -10.97
N GLU A 189 2.23 -28.35 -9.65
CA GLU A 189 1.77 -27.23 -8.82
C GLU A 189 2.73 -26.03 -8.91
N ALA A 190 3.99 -26.25 -9.27
CA ALA A 190 4.99 -25.20 -9.47
C ALA A 190 5.08 -24.66 -10.91
N GLN A 191 4.20 -25.13 -11.82
CA GLN A 191 4.05 -24.55 -13.17
C GLN A 191 3.33 -23.19 -13.11
N ALA A 192 3.03 -22.57 -14.25
CA ALA A 192 2.66 -21.15 -14.28
C ALA A 192 1.39 -20.89 -13.47
N ASP A 193 1.58 -20.24 -12.32
CA ASP A 193 0.50 -19.70 -11.54
C ASP A 193 0.07 -18.36 -12.16
N PRO A 194 -1.21 -18.16 -12.56
CA PRO A 194 -1.71 -16.91 -13.14
C PRO A 194 -1.54 -15.67 -12.24
N ARG A 195 -1.04 -15.83 -11.02
CA ARG A 195 -0.92 -14.80 -9.97
C ARG A 195 0.22 -13.79 -10.14
N LEU A 196 1.13 -13.94 -11.11
CA LEU A 196 2.05 -12.85 -11.49
C LEU A 196 1.31 -11.82 -12.38
N PRO A 197 0.99 -10.61 -11.89
CA PRO A 197 0.26 -9.61 -12.68
C PRO A 197 1.05 -9.24 -13.94
N ASP A 198 0.36 -9.10 -15.08
CA ASP A 198 0.93 -8.80 -16.41
C ASP A 198 1.92 -9.86 -17.00
N LEU A 199 2.21 -10.94 -16.28
CA LEU A 199 3.07 -12.05 -16.72
C LEU A 199 2.26 -13.33 -17.00
N GLY A 200 1.35 -13.72 -16.10
CA GLY A 200 0.70 -15.05 -16.09
C GLY A 200 -0.11 -15.39 -17.34
N ASN A 201 -0.91 -14.47 -17.87
CA ASN A 201 -1.81 -14.75 -19.02
C ASN A 201 -1.09 -14.99 -20.35
N GLN A 202 0.24 -14.87 -20.39
CA GLN A 202 1.07 -15.08 -21.58
C GLN A 202 2.10 -16.21 -21.41
N LEU A 203 2.15 -16.85 -20.23
CA LEU A 203 3.03 -17.98 -19.99
C LEU A 203 2.33 -19.28 -20.38
N VAL A 204 3.11 -20.24 -20.84
CA VAL A 204 2.65 -21.59 -21.19
C VAL A 204 3.02 -22.52 -20.05
N ASP A 205 2.03 -23.22 -19.49
CA ASP A 205 2.24 -24.32 -18.55
C ASP A 205 2.98 -25.47 -19.22
N VAL A 206 4.17 -25.81 -18.73
CA VAL A 206 5.00 -26.85 -19.32
C VAL A 206 4.77 -28.17 -18.59
N VAL A 207 3.96 -29.02 -19.20
CA VAL A 207 3.58 -30.33 -18.62
C VAL A 207 3.90 -31.51 -19.53
N ASP A 208 4.25 -31.25 -20.79
CA ASP A 208 4.56 -32.25 -21.80
C ASP A 208 5.43 -31.66 -22.93
N LEU A 209 5.82 -32.51 -23.89
CA LEU A 209 6.64 -32.10 -25.05
C LEU A 209 5.93 -31.04 -25.92
N LYS A 210 4.60 -31.08 -26.01
CA LYS A 210 3.85 -30.14 -26.86
C LYS A 210 3.92 -28.74 -26.25
N SER A 211 3.62 -28.61 -24.97
CA SER A 211 3.69 -27.37 -24.21
C SER A 211 5.12 -26.84 -24.09
N ALA A 212 6.13 -27.71 -23.95
CA ALA A 212 7.55 -27.29 -23.97
C ALA A 212 7.94 -26.65 -25.31
N ASN A 213 7.53 -27.24 -26.43
CA ASN A 213 7.78 -26.69 -27.76
C ASN A 213 6.99 -25.40 -28.01
N GLU A 214 5.76 -25.30 -27.49
CA GLU A 214 4.96 -24.07 -27.53
C GLU A 214 5.65 -22.95 -26.75
N ALA A 215 6.13 -23.24 -25.53
CA ALA A 215 6.92 -22.31 -24.71
C ALA A 215 8.20 -21.82 -25.41
N LEU A 216 8.96 -22.70 -26.08
CA LEU A 216 10.14 -22.30 -26.86
C LEU A 216 9.75 -21.51 -28.13
N ALA A 217 8.61 -21.83 -28.74
CA ALA A 217 8.09 -21.09 -29.88
C ALA A 217 7.73 -19.65 -29.49
N THR A 218 7.05 -19.41 -28.36
CA THR A 218 6.69 -18.04 -27.93
C THR A 218 7.92 -17.15 -27.69
N ILE A 219 9.03 -17.74 -27.22
CA ILE A 219 10.31 -17.03 -27.05
C ILE A 219 10.92 -16.67 -28.43
N THR A 220 10.84 -17.60 -29.40
CA THR A 220 11.56 -17.51 -30.68
C THR A 220 10.77 -16.96 -31.87
N GLU A 221 9.43 -16.97 -31.83
CA GLU A 221 8.53 -16.55 -32.94
C GLU A 221 8.71 -15.10 -33.37
N MET A 222 9.40 -14.28 -32.55
CA MET A 222 9.81 -12.93 -32.94
C MET A 222 10.97 -12.87 -33.96
N SER A 223 11.53 -14.00 -34.36
CA SER A 223 12.58 -14.07 -35.41
C SER A 223 12.04 -14.44 -36.81
N LYS A 224 10.78 -14.88 -36.93
CA LYS A 224 10.20 -15.28 -38.22
C LYS A 224 9.66 -14.07 -38.98
N GLY A 225 10.56 -13.39 -39.70
CA GLY A 225 10.16 -12.58 -40.84
C GLY A 225 9.52 -13.49 -41.89
N GLY A 226 8.19 -13.59 -41.85
CA GLY A 226 7.40 -14.22 -42.90
C GLY A 226 7.59 -13.46 -44.21
N SER A 227 7.69 -14.19 -45.31
CA SER A 227 7.81 -13.67 -46.67
C SER A 227 6.70 -12.66 -47.00
N GLY A 228 7.07 -11.38 -47.14
CA GLY A 228 6.22 -10.29 -47.63
C GLY A 228 6.18 -9.11 -46.66
N GLU A 229 7.03 -8.09 -46.92
CA GLU A 229 7.26 -6.88 -46.09
C GLU A 229 7.76 -7.17 -44.67
N ALA A 230 9.09 -7.16 -44.49
CA ALA A 230 9.72 -7.29 -43.17
C ALA A 230 9.28 -6.15 -42.25
N GLU A 231 8.42 -6.44 -41.29
CA GLU A 231 8.08 -5.53 -40.20
C GLU A 231 9.38 -5.17 -39.47
N ALA A 232 9.69 -3.88 -39.37
CA ALA A 232 10.95 -3.41 -38.80
C ALA A 232 11.00 -3.79 -37.31
N SER A 233 12.09 -4.45 -36.87
CA SER A 233 12.31 -4.82 -35.47
C SER A 233 12.18 -3.62 -34.54
N LEU A 234 11.82 -3.83 -33.27
CA LEU A 234 11.60 -2.75 -32.29
C LEU A 234 12.83 -1.83 -32.20
N PHE A 235 14.02 -2.43 -32.04
CA PHE A 235 15.27 -1.68 -31.91
C PHE A 235 15.68 -1.02 -33.24
N SER A 236 15.36 -1.63 -34.38
CA SER A 236 15.62 -1.02 -35.69
C SER A 236 14.79 0.25 -35.91
N THR A 237 13.54 0.25 -35.43
CA THR A 237 12.64 1.42 -35.47
C THR A 237 13.16 2.54 -34.57
N ILE A 238 13.50 2.23 -33.30
CA ILE A 238 14.10 3.20 -32.38
C ILE A 238 15.38 3.80 -32.96
N ARG A 239 16.24 2.99 -33.58
CA ARG A 239 17.48 3.43 -34.22
C ARG A 239 17.20 4.41 -35.36
N GLN A 240 16.24 4.12 -36.24
CA GLN A 240 15.89 5.00 -37.35
C GLN A 240 15.35 6.35 -36.83
N GLU A 241 14.46 6.32 -35.84
CA GLU A 241 13.93 7.54 -35.21
C GLU A 241 15.04 8.36 -34.55
N TYR A 242 15.97 7.72 -33.84
CA TYR A 242 17.12 8.39 -33.22
C TYR A 242 18.02 9.09 -34.25
N LEU A 243 18.33 8.40 -35.36
CA LEU A 243 19.11 8.98 -36.45
C LEU A 243 18.38 10.15 -37.12
N SER A 244 17.07 10.02 -37.36
CA SER A 244 16.24 11.10 -37.89
C SER A 244 16.24 12.32 -36.96
N ALA A 245 16.04 12.11 -35.66
CA ALA A 245 16.05 13.17 -34.66
C ALA A 245 17.40 13.90 -34.59
N LEU A 246 18.52 13.17 -34.71
CA LEU A 246 19.86 13.76 -34.80
C LEU A 246 20.01 14.66 -36.04
N GLU A 247 19.52 14.20 -37.20
CA GLU A 247 19.54 14.99 -38.42
C GLU A 247 18.66 16.25 -38.32
N ASP A 248 17.45 16.11 -37.78
CA ASP A 248 16.49 17.20 -37.63
C ASP A 248 16.99 18.27 -36.65
N ALA A 249 17.59 17.86 -35.53
CA ALA A 249 18.22 18.76 -34.58
C ALA A 249 19.39 19.53 -35.22
N ARG A 250 20.23 18.86 -36.01
CA ARG A 250 21.33 19.50 -36.76
C ARG A 250 20.81 20.50 -37.79
N ARG A 251 19.79 20.13 -38.58
CA ARG A 251 19.17 21.02 -39.59
C ARG A 251 18.52 22.24 -38.94
N SER A 252 17.83 22.04 -37.82
CA SER A 252 17.08 23.07 -37.10
C SER A 252 17.93 23.87 -36.11
N LYS A 253 19.21 23.52 -35.93
CA LYS A 253 20.13 24.09 -34.93
C LYS A 253 19.57 24.07 -33.50
N GLN A 254 18.79 23.05 -33.17
CA GLN A 254 18.27 22.84 -31.82
C GLN A 254 19.24 21.94 -31.03
N PRO A 255 19.38 22.13 -29.71
CA PRO A 255 20.12 21.18 -28.88
C PRO A 255 19.43 19.82 -28.91
N PHE A 256 20.22 18.74 -28.89
CA PHE A 256 19.69 17.39 -28.80
C PHE A 256 20.66 16.47 -28.07
N GLU A 257 20.52 16.43 -26.76
CA GLU A 257 21.31 15.58 -25.85
C GLU A 257 20.37 14.69 -25.05
N PRO A 258 19.86 13.59 -25.65
CA PRO A 258 18.80 12.78 -25.05
C PRO A 258 19.25 11.87 -23.91
N VAL A 259 20.55 11.71 -23.70
CA VAL A 259 21.16 10.75 -22.76
C VAL A 259 21.90 11.50 -21.66
N ARG A 260 21.74 11.07 -20.41
CA ARG A 260 22.55 11.50 -19.26
C ARG A 260 24.00 11.00 -19.42
N PRO A 261 25.00 11.67 -18.81
CA PRO A 261 26.41 11.30 -18.94
C PRO A 261 26.80 10.09 -18.06
N VAL A 262 26.02 9.01 -18.13
CA VAL A 262 26.19 7.75 -17.38
C VAL A 262 27.42 6.98 -17.90
N VAL A 263 28.19 6.38 -16.99
CA VAL A 263 29.32 5.51 -17.33
C VAL A 263 28.88 4.08 -17.69
N THR A 264 29.72 3.37 -18.44
CA THR A 264 29.52 1.94 -18.75
C THR A 264 29.95 1.06 -17.57
N ASN A 265 29.23 -0.03 -17.32
CA ASN A 265 29.52 -1.03 -16.27
C ASN A 265 29.87 -0.39 -14.92
N PRO A 266 29.03 0.47 -14.34
CA PRO A 266 29.28 1.02 -13.01
C PRO A 266 29.33 -0.13 -12.00
N ALA A 267 30.37 -0.18 -11.18
CA ALA A 267 30.56 -1.26 -10.21
C ALA A 267 31.15 -0.74 -8.90
N HIS A 268 30.74 -1.32 -7.79
CA HIS A 268 31.44 -1.17 -6.52
C HIS A 268 32.52 -2.26 -6.44
N LEU A 269 33.79 -1.88 -6.47
CA LEU A 269 34.90 -2.84 -6.42
C LEU A 269 35.21 -3.20 -4.96
N HIS A 270 34.65 -4.30 -4.45
CA HIS A 270 35.26 -5.00 -3.32
C HIS A 270 36.42 -5.86 -3.84
N GLY A 271 37.62 -5.72 -3.25
CA GLY A 271 38.74 -6.64 -3.52
C GLY A 271 39.56 -6.45 -4.82
N GLY A 272 39.20 -5.53 -5.73
CA GLY A 272 40.05 -5.13 -6.86
C GLY A 272 40.11 -6.08 -8.06
N THR A 273 39.15 -7.00 -8.19
CA THR A 273 39.17 -8.08 -9.21
C THR A 273 38.15 -7.93 -10.35
N ALA A 274 37.11 -7.10 -10.22
CA ALA A 274 36.06 -6.97 -11.23
C ALA A 274 36.33 -5.89 -12.30
N SER A 275 35.88 -6.13 -13.53
CA SER A 275 35.90 -5.23 -14.67
C SER A 275 34.72 -4.26 -14.59
N GLY A 276 34.96 -2.96 -14.61
CA GLY A 276 33.89 -1.95 -14.59
C GLY A 276 34.42 -0.56 -14.26
N THR A 277 33.54 0.43 -14.34
CA THR A 277 33.85 1.79 -13.88
C THR A 277 33.60 1.86 -12.36
N PRO A 278 34.62 2.07 -11.53
CA PRO A 278 34.44 2.09 -10.08
C PRO A 278 33.58 3.27 -9.64
N ILE A 279 32.57 3.00 -8.81
CA ILE A 279 31.83 4.02 -8.07
C ILE A 279 32.62 4.34 -6.80
N VAL A 280 33.07 5.57 -6.65
CA VAL A 280 33.93 5.99 -5.50
C VAL A 280 33.29 7.04 -4.61
N GLU A 281 32.26 7.73 -5.09
CA GLU A 281 31.50 8.71 -4.31
C GLU A 281 30.71 8.04 -3.19
N THR A 282 30.93 8.44 -1.94
CA THR A 282 30.40 7.75 -0.75
C THR A 282 28.88 7.57 -0.78
N LEU A 283 28.13 8.63 -1.13
CA LEU A 283 26.66 8.55 -1.21
C LEU A 283 26.20 7.70 -2.39
N THR A 284 26.88 7.78 -3.53
CA THR A 284 26.57 6.98 -4.72
C THR A 284 26.83 5.50 -4.47
N VAL A 285 27.92 5.15 -3.77
CA VAL A 285 28.21 3.79 -3.32
C VAL A 285 27.09 3.27 -2.41
N ALA A 286 26.66 4.07 -1.42
CA ALA A 286 25.62 3.62 -0.50
C ALA A 286 24.27 3.38 -1.20
N VAL A 287 23.90 4.21 -2.18
CA VAL A 287 22.70 4.00 -3.00
C VAL A 287 22.87 2.79 -3.94
N ALA A 288 24.06 2.58 -4.50
CA ALA A 288 24.37 1.42 -5.33
C ALA A 288 24.28 0.10 -4.55
N ASN A 289 24.74 0.09 -3.30
CA ASN A 289 24.60 -1.05 -2.40
C ASN A 289 23.12 -1.31 -2.07
N LEU A 290 22.35 -0.27 -1.71
CA LEU A 290 20.90 -0.40 -1.49
C LEU A 290 20.18 -0.96 -2.74
N PHE A 291 20.56 -0.52 -3.94
CA PHE A 291 20.05 -1.06 -5.19
C PHE A 291 20.36 -2.56 -5.32
N ASN A 292 21.61 -2.94 -5.09
CA ASN A 292 22.06 -4.33 -5.19
C ASN A 292 21.37 -5.24 -4.17
N ASP A 293 21.27 -4.83 -2.91
CA ASP A 293 20.60 -5.59 -1.85
C ASP A 293 19.10 -5.76 -2.13
N ALA A 294 18.45 -4.69 -2.64
CA ALA A 294 17.05 -4.76 -3.04
C ALA A 294 16.86 -5.68 -4.26
N TYR A 295 17.81 -5.67 -5.19
CA TYR A 295 17.79 -6.53 -6.36
C TYR A 295 18.01 -8.00 -6.00
N ASP A 296 18.92 -8.32 -5.08
CA ASP A 296 19.08 -9.69 -4.56
C ASP A 296 17.82 -10.17 -3.86
N THR A 297 17.18 -9.30 -3.08
CA THR A 297 15.91 -9.61 -2.42
C THR A 297 14.81 -9.89 -3.45
N LEU A 298 14.73 -9.09 -4.53
CA LEU A 298 13.81 -9.33 -5.64
C LEU A 298 14.10 -10.67 -6.33
N LEU A 299 15.36 -10.96 -6.65
CA LEU A 299 15.73 -12.23 -7.29
C LEU A 299 15.42 -13.43 -6.41
N LEU A 300 15.64 -13.33 -5.09
CA LEU A 300 15.27 -14.37 -4.12
C LEU A 300 13.76 -14.60 -4.09
N MET A 301 12.94 -13.53 -4.02
CA MET A 301 11.48 -13.66 -4.03
C MET A 301 10.97 -14.29 -5.33
N VAL A 302 11.48 -13.85 -6.48
CA VAL A 302 11.06 -14.38 -7.78
C VAL A 302 11.53 -15.82 -7.95
N ARG A 303 12.77 -16.16 -7.56
CA ARG A 303 13.27 -17.55 -7.56
C ARG A 303 12.35 -18.45 -6.73
N HIS A 304 11.98 -18.01 -5.54
CA HIS A 304 11.12 -18.76 -4.63
C HIS A 304 9.71 -18.95 -5.18
N LEU A 305 9.14 -17.99 -5.93
CA LEU A 305 7.87 -18.19 -6.63
C LEU A 305 7.88 -19.40 -7.58
N PHE A 306 9.01 -19.72 -8.21
CA PHE A 306 9.13 -20.87 -9.11
C PHE A 306 9.56 -22.16 -8.42
N THR A 307 10.07 -22.09 -7.19
CA THR A 307 10.58 -23.25 -6.44
C THR A 307 9.85 -23.42 -5.10
N HIS A 308 8.62 -22.92 -5.01
CA HIS A 308 7.79 -23.01 -3.82
C HIS A 308 7.38 -24.46 -3.55
N THR A 309 7.05 -24.77 -2.30
CA THR A 309 6.72 -26.14 -1.88
C THR A 309 5.53 -26.20 -0.94
N GLU A 310 5.54 -25.41 0.14
CA GLU A 310 4.56 -25.46 1.23
C GLU A 310 3.69 -24.19 1.30
N GLU A 311 3.92 -23.23 0.40
CA GLU A 311 3.23 -21.95 0.33
C GLU A 311 1.75 -22.13 -0.07
N THR A 312 0.87 -21.38 0.60
CA THR A 312 -0.54 -21.29 0.22
C THR A 312 -0.75 -20.34 -0.96
N ASP A 313 -1.90 -20.39 -1.61
CA ASP A 313 -2.26 -19.44 -2.68
C ASP A 313 -2.15 -17.97 -2.24
N ILE A 314 -2.53 -17.69 -0.99
CA ILE A 314 -2.44 -16.34 -0.39
C ILE A 314 -0.97 -15.94 -0.20
N ASP A 315 -0.12 -16.88 0.24
CA ASP A 315 1.32 -16.64 0.40
C ASP A 315 1.97 -16.29 -0.96
N LEU A 316 1.62 -17.04 -2.01
CA LEU A 316 2.13 -16.84 -3.37
C LEU A 316 1.63 -15.52 -3.97
N GLU A 317 0.35 -15.17 -3.79
CA GLU A 317 -0.19 -13.87 -4.22
C GLU A 317 0.53 -12.71 -3.51
N HIS A 318 0.76 -12.85 -2.21
CA HIS A 318 1.49 -11.86 -1.43
C HIS A 318 2.93 -11.67 -1.93
N LEU A 319 3.65 -12.77 -2.15
CA LEU A 319 5.03 -12.78 -2.63
C LEU A 319 5.13 -12.23 -4.07
N ALA A 320 4.20 -12.58 -4.95
CA ALA A 320 4.13 -12.07 -6.31
C ALA A 320 3.91 -10.55 -6.34
N ARG A 321 2.95 -10.04 -5.54
CA ARG A 321 2.68 -8.61 -5.42
C ARG A 321 3.87 -7.86 -4.83
N ALA A 322 4.51 -8.41 -3.80
CA ALA A 322 5.71 -7.83 -3.20
C ALA A 322 6.88 -7.73 -4.18
N SER A 323 7.11 -8.79 -4.97
CA SER A 323 8.13 -8.81 -6.04
C SER A 323 7.86 -7.74 -7.10
N PHE A 324 6.60 -7.62 -7.55
CA PHE A 324 6.20 -6.60 -8.51
C PHE A 324 6.38 -5.18 -7.96
N HIS A 325 6.00 -4.94 -6.70
CA HIS A 325 6.22 -3.66 -6.03
C HIS A 325 7.72 -3.34 -5.91
N LEU A 326 8.57 -4.26 -5.46
CA LEU A 326 10.03 -4.09 -5.42
C LEU A 326 10.56 -3.66 -6.79
N MET A 327 10.18 -4.36 -7.85
CA MET A 327 10.63 -4.04 -9.21
C MET A 327 10.23 -2.62 -9.66
N THR A 328 8.96 -2.25 -9.47
CA THR A 328 8.38 -1.03 -10.05
C THR A 328 8.57 0.23 -9.20
N THR A 329 8.70 0.07 -7.88
CA THR A 329 8.74 1.16 -6.90
C THR A 329 10.02 1.22 -6.06
N VAL A 330 10.93 0.25 -6.18
CA VAL A 330 12.26 0.29 -5.54
C VAL A 330 13.37 0.24 -6.58
N ILE A 331 13.47 -0.85 -7.36
CA ILE A 331 14.56 -1.05 -8.34
C ILE A 331 14.58 0.05 -9.38
N ARG A 332 13.44 0.35 -10.01
CA ARG A 332 13.34 1.42 -11.01
C ARG A 332 13.77 2.80 -10.45
N PRO A 333 13.16 3.35 -9.37
CA PRO A 333 13.55 4.66 -8.87
C PRO A 333 15.00 4.71 -8.36
N LEU A 334 15.52 3.67 -7.71
CA LEU A 334 16.93 3.63 -7.33
C LEU A 334 17.86 3.65 -8.55
N GLY A 335 17.51 2.91 -9.60
CA GLY A 335 18.23 2.96 -10.87
C GLY A 335 18.22 4.35 -11.51
N ASP A 336 17.05 5.02 -11.51
CA ASP A 336 16.92 6.41 -11.99
C ASP A 336 17.72 7.40 -11.16
N ALA A 337 17.74 7.25 -9.83
CA ALA A 337 18.54 8.07 -8.92
C ALA A 337 20.04 7.96 -9.24
N LEU A 338 20.55 6.74 -9.40
CA LEU A 338 21.97 6.50 -9.70
C LEU A 338 22.42 7.18 -11.00
N THR A 339 21.56 7.28 -12.01
CA THR A 339 21.88 7.99 -13.27
C THR A 339 22.01 9.51 -13.13
N GLN A 340 21.66 10.07 -11.97
CA GLN A 340 21.77 11.48 -11.62
C GLN A 340 22.89 11.75 -10.61
N MET A 341 23.47 10.70 -10.04
CA MET A 341 24.49 10.81 -9.00
C MET A 341 25.91 10.72 -9.58
N PRO A 342 26.87 11.51 -9.08
CA PRO A 342 28.25 11.47 -9.57
C PRO A 342 28.91 10.12 -9.29
N VAL A 343 29.71 9.63 -10.25
CA VAL A 343 30.44 8.35 -10.10
C VAL A 343 31.82 8.53 -9.43
N ASP A 344 32.56 9.53 -9.90
CA ASP A 344 33.88 9.95 -9.43
C ASP A 344 34.08 11.42 -9.81
N SER A 345 33.86 12.34 -8.87
CA SER A 345 34.00 13.78 -9.13
C SER A 345 35.44 14.21 -9.37
N THR A 346 36.42 13.35 -9.04
CA THR A 346 37.85 13.66 -9.18
C THR A 346 38.38 13.20 -10.53
N SER A 347 38.19 11.92 -10.88
CA SER A 347 38.76 11.33 -12.10
C SER A 347 37.81 11.41 -13.31
N LEU A 348 36.50 11.50 -13.08
CA LEU A 348 35.47 11.50 -14.13
C LEU A 348 34.45 12.65 -13.91
N PRO A 349 34.90 13.91 -13.90
CA PRO A 349 34.04 15.05 -13.58
C PRO A 349 32.85 15.15 -14.56
N GLY A 350 31.66 15.37 -14.00
CA GLY A 350 30.40 15.47 -14.76
C GLY A 350 29.85 14.14 -15.28
N ARG A 351 30.48 13.00 -14.94
CA ARG A 351 29.93 11.68 -15.22
C ARG A 351 29.07 11.19 -14.08
N CYS A 352 27.99 10.52 -14.44
CA CYS A 352 27.06 9.90 -13.49
C CYS A 352 27.29 8.40 -13.40
N ALA A 353 26.90 7.81 -12.28
CA ALA A 353 26.81 6.37 -12.14
C ALA A 353 25.59 5.83 -12.92
N GLY A 354 25.28 4.57 -12.72
CA GLY A 354 24.05 3.91 -13.16
C GLY A 354 23.80 2.70 -12.28
N ALA A 355 22.69 2.00 -12.52
CA ALA A 355 22.39 0.76 -11.81
C ALA A 355 23.52 -0.26 -12.04
N PRO A 356 24.20 -0.75 -10.99
CA PRO A 356 25.36 -1.60 -11.17
C PRO A 356 24.99 -3.03 -11.59
N PHE A 357 23.84 -3.53 -11.12
CA PHE A 357 23.41 -4.93 -11.27
C PHE A 357 24.44 -6.00 -10.87
N GLY A 358 25.59 -5.62 -10.30
CA GLY A 358 26.70 -6.50 -9.98
C GLY A 358 27.17 -6.37 -8.54
N ASP A 359 27.44 -7.52 -7.92
CA ASP A 359 28.26 -7.75 -6.71
C ASP A 359 28.57 -9.26 -6.61
N GLU A 360 29.63 -9.64 -5.88
CA GLU A 360 30.23 -10.99 -5.78
C GLU A 360 29.57 -11.90 -4.71
N GLY A 361 28.36 -11.57 -4.24
CA GLY A 361 27.65 -12.33 -3.20
C GLY A 361 26.68 -13.36 -3.76
N ASP A 362 26.79 -14.61 -3.33
CA ASP A 362 25.78 -15.64 -3.65
C ASP A 362 24.44 -15.30 -3.00
N ILE A 363 23.37 -15.33 -3.80
CA ILE A 363 21.99 -15.28 -3.29
C ILE A 363 21.77 -16.59 -2.52
N PRO A 364 21.44 -16.53 -1.21
CA PRO A 364 21.34 -17.74 -0.39
C PRO A 364 20.27 -18.69 -0.92
N GLU A 365 20.59 -19.98 -0.90
CA GLU A 365 19.64 -21.06 -1.20
C GLU A 365 18.89 -21.46 0.07
N LEU A 366 17.60 -21.12 0.11
CA LEU A 366 16.72 -21.40 1.24
C LEU A 366 15.58 -22.31 0.77
N ALA A 367 15.53 -23.54 1.29
CA ALA A 367 14.58 -24.56 0.82
C ALA A 367 13.23 -24.54 1.54
N HIS A 368 13.20 -24.15 2.83
CA HIS A 368 12.00 -24.28 3.66
C HIS A 368 11.25 -22.96 3.79
N ARG A 369 9.91 -22.99 3.64
CA ARG A 369 9.00 -21.84 3.77
C ARG A 369 9.35 -20.95 4.96
N THR A 370 9.39 -21.50 6.17
CA THR A 370 9.65 -20.72 7.40
C THR A 370 10.97 -19.95 7.35
N ALA A 371 12.03 -20.54 6.79
CA ALA A 371 13.33 -19.88 6.68
C ALA A 371 13.32 -18.77 5.61
N VAL A 372 12.68 -19.02 4.47
CA VAL A 372 12.55 -18.02 3.40
C VAL A 372 11.78 -16.81 3.89
N TRP A 373 10.61 -17.00 4.51
CA TRP A 373 9.76 -15.90 4.98
C TRP A 373 10.43 -15.08 6.09
N ALA A 374 11.11 -15.73 7.05
CA ALA A 374 11.89 -15.02 8.07
C ALA A 374 13.04 -14.21 7.45
N PHE A 375 13.77 -14.79 6.49
CA PHE A 375 14.87 -14.09 5.83
C PHE A 375 14.38 -12.91 4.97
N LEU A 376 13.26 -13.06 4.26
CA LEU A 376 12.65 -11.97 3.49
C LEU A 376 12.21 -10.83 4.40
N ASP A 377 11.60 -11.15 5.55
CA ASP A 377 11.22 -10.16 6.55
C ASP A 377 12.45 -9.37 7.07
N GLU A 378 13.52 -10.08 7.47
CA GLU A 378 14.78 -9.49 7.91
C GLU A 378 15.41 -8.60 6.84
N ARG A 379 15.45 -9.06 5.58
CA ARG A 379 16.01 -8.31 4.45
C ARG A 379 15.22 -7.05 4.16
N LEU A 380 13.89 -7.14 4.07
CA LEU A 380 13.03 -5.98 3.84
C LEU A 380 13.15 -4.94 4.95
N TRP A 381 13.29 -5.38 6.21
CA TRP A 381 13.57 -4.50 7.33
C TRP A 381 14.91 -3.75 7.17
N GLN A 382 15.99 -4.46 6.88
CA GLN A 382 17.31 -3.84 6.67
C GLN A 382 17.30 -2.85 5.50
N LEU A 383 16.62 -3.20 4.39
CA LEU A 383 16.46 -2.30 3.25
C LEU A 383 15.69 -1.04 3.62
N ALA A 384 14.56 -1.17 4.34
CA ALA A 384 13.76 -0.03 4.78
C ALA A 384 14.54 0.89 5.72
N LEU A 385 15.29 0.34 6.67
CA LEU A 385 16.12 1.11 7.60
C LEU A 385 17.27 1.83 6.87
N THR A 386 17.96 1.14 5.96
CA THR A 386 19.04 1.71 5.14
C THR A 386 18.53 2.83 4.24
N ALA A 387 17.42 2.61 3.53
CA ALA A 387 16.80 3.63 2.69
C ALA A 387 16.34 4.85 3.48
N THR A 388 15.78 4.64 4.67
CA THR A 388 15.33 5.73 5.57
C THR A 388 16.53 6.53 6.11
N THR A 389 17.63 5.84 6.44
CA THR A 389 18.88 6.47 6.88
C THR A 389 19.54 7.27 5.75
N LEU A 390 19.54 6.76 4.52
CA LEU A 390 20.06 7.50 3.37
C LEU A 390 19.22 8.74 3.11
N ARG A 391 17.89 8.60 3.13
CA ARG A 391 16.93 9.67 2.83
C ARG A 391 17.11 10.93 3.68
N VAL A 392 17.52 10.81 4.94
CA VAL A 392 17.75 12.01 5.79
C VAL A 392 18.98 12.81 5.35
N THR A 393 19.81 12.28 4.44
CA THR A 393 20.93 12.99 3.85
C THR A 393 20.45 13.96 2.78
N PRO A 394 20.78 15.27 2.89
CA PRO A 394 20.37 16.26 1.89
C PRO A 394 21.07 16.04 0.54
N GLY A 395 20.42 16.46 -0.54
CA GLY A 395 20.99 16.42 -1.89
C GLY A 395 20.82 15.10 -2.64
N LEU A 396 20.14 14.11 -2.06
CA LEU A 396 19.77 12.90 -2.78
C LEU A 396 18.60 13.15 -3.75
N PRO A 397 18.56 12.44 -4.90
CA PRO A 397 17.43 12.51 -5.83
C PRO A 397 16.09 12.13 -5.18
N THR A 398 15.01 12.73 -5.66
CA THR A 398 13.64 12.52 -5.15
C THR A 398 13.19 11.06 -5.27
N GLU A 399 13.72 10.32 -6.25
CA GLU A 399 13.47 8.90 -6.46
C GLU A 399 13.89 8.03 -5.26
N ILE A 400 14.88 8.44 -4.47
CA ILE A 400 15.23 7.75 -3.22
C ILE A 400 14.05 7.77 -2.25
N GLN A 401 13.30 8.87 -2.16
CA GLN A 401 12.13 8.97 -1.29
C GLN A 401 10.98 8.06 -1.75
N GLU A 402 10.86 7.81 -3.05
CA GLU A 402 9.90 6.86 -3.62
C GLU A 402 10.27 5.42 -3.24
N ALA A 403 11.54 5.05 -3.40
CA ALA A 403 12.06 3.75 -2.97
C ALA A 403 11.92 3.55 -1.45
N THR A 404 12.21 4.57 -0.63
CA THR A 404 12.00 4.52 0.82
C THR A 404 10.54 4.27 1.17
N ALA A 405 9.59 4.96 0.51
CA ALA A 405 8.16 4.77 0.75
C ALA A 405 7.73 3.32 0.50
N ALA A 406 8.18 2.73 -0.62
CA ALA A 406 7.87 1.36 -0.97
C ALA A 406 8.49 0.35 0.01
N LEU A 407 9.76 0.55 0.40
CA LEU A 407 10.43 -0.33 1.36
C LEU A 407 9.79 -0.27 2.76
N GLN A 408 9.38 0.92 3.23
CA GLN A 408 8.65 1.07 4.49
C GLN A 408 7.27 0.39 4.45
N ASP A 409 6.60 0.38 3.30
CA ASP A 409 5.36 -0.35 3.16
C ASP A 409 5.58 -1.87 3.15
N LEU A 410 6.52 -2.35 2.33
CA LEU A 410 6.84 -3.79 2.20
C LEU A 410 7.32 -4.38 3.52
N THR A 411 8.18 -3.68 4.27
CA THR A 411 8.64 -4.18 5.58
C THR A 411 7.48 -4.32 6.57
N CYS A 412 6.46 -3.46 6.53
CA CYS A 412 5.28 -3.62 7.39
C CYS A 412 4.35 -4.74 6.91
N GLN A 413 4.32 -5.05 5.61
CA GLN A 413 3.51 -6.14 5.07
C GLN A 413 4.03 -7.53 5.48
N PHE A 414 5.35 -7.69 5.63
CA PHE A 414 6.00 -8.95 6.05
C PHE A 414 6.22 -9.05 7.56
N ALA A 415 6.08 -7.94 8.29
CA ALA A 415 6.28 -7.93 9.74
C ALA A 415 5.21 -8.76 10.48
N PRO A 416 5.57 -9.38 11.62
CA PRO A 416 4.57 -9.88 12.57
C PRO A 416 3.60 -8.77 13.00
N ALA A 417 2.38 -9.14 13.39
CA ALA A 417 1.39 -8.17 13.86
C ALA A 417 1.87 -7.40 15.11
N ASP A 418 2.38 -8.14 16.10
CA ASP A 418 2.77 -7.60 17.40
C ASP A 418 4.23 -7.96 17.76
N GLY A 419 4.75 -7.31 18.81
CA GLY A 419 6.05 -7.62 19.40
C GLY A 419 7.18 -6.65 18.97
N PRO A 420 8.42 -6.91 19.41
CA PRO A 420 9.56 -5.99 19.22
C PRO A 420 9.96 -5.81 17.74
N HIS A 421 9.54 -6.73 16.87
CA HIS A 421 9.76 -6.67 15.43
C HIS A 421 8.46 -6.45 14.63
N GLY A 422 7.34 -6.21 15.32
CA GLY A 422 6.03 -6.03 14.70
C GLY A 422 5.86 -4.66 14.03
N VAL A 423 4.71 -4.47 13.37
CA VAL A 423 4.41 -3.29 12.55
C VAL A 423 4.58 -1.97 13.32
N GLU A 424 4.03 -1.88 14.53
CA GLU A 424 4.10 -0.66 15.35
C GLU A 424 5.55 -0.32 15.74
N ALA A 425 6.34 -1.32 16.13
CA ALA A 425 7.74 -1.12 16.51
C ALA A 425 8.58 -0.63 15.34
N ARG A 426 8.39 -1.20 14.14
CA ARG A 426 9.04 -0.76 12.91
C ARG A 426 8.67 0.68 12.55
N ILE A 427 7.38 1.02 12.60
CA ILE A 427 6.93 2.39 12.33
C ILE A 427 7.55 3.38 13.34
N ALA A 428 7.63 3.01 14.62
CA ALA A 428 8.23 3.85 15.65
C ALA A 428 9.72 4.10 15.39
N GLU A 429 10.49 3.07 15.06
CA GLU A 429 11.92 3.19 14.76
C GLU A 429 12.18 3.97 13.47
N LEU A 430 11.44 3.68 12.40
CA LEU A 430 11.52 4.45 11.15
C LEU A 430 11.16 5.92 11.39
N SER A 431 10.14 6.20 12.20
CA SER A 431 9.76 7.57 12.58
C SER A 431 10.90 8.28 13.30
N GLN A 432 11.59 7.58 14.20
CA GLN A 432 12.71 8.12 14.95
C GLN A 432 13.88 8.51 14.03
N VAL A 433 14.23 7.65 13.07
CA VAL A 433 15.35 7.91 12.13
C VAL A 433 15.12 9.18 11.32
N GLN A 434 13.89 9.44 10.86
CA GLN A 434 13.55 10.61 10.05
C GLN A 434 12.76 11.70 10.81
N ALA A 435 12.84 11.72 12.14
CA ALA A 435 12.15 12.70 12.98
C ALA A 435 12.59 14.15 12.71
N GLY A 436 13.82 14.34 12.20
CA GLY A 436 14.35 15.65 11.82
C GLY A 436 13.74 16.26 10.54
N LEU A 437 12.94 15.50 9.80
CA LEU A 437 12.29 15.99 8.58
C LEU A 437 10.91 16.61 8.89
N GLU A 438 10.63 17.76 8.27
CA GLU A 438 9.33 18.41 8.40
C GLU A 438 8.22 17.63 7.67
N GLY A 439 7.01 17.63 8.25
CA GLY A 439 5.80 17.11 7.63
C GLY A 439 5.48 17.83 6.32
N SER A 440 5.51 17.11 5.20
CA SER A 440 5.32 17.72 3.88
C SER A 440 4.83 16.73 2.83
N ILE A 441 4.29 17.27 1.73
CA ILE A 441 3.93 16.55 0.52
C ILE A 441 4.80 17.11 -0.61
N GLN A 442 5.59 16.27 -1.25
CA GLN A 442 6.40 16.63 -2.42
C GLN A 442 5.86 15.89 -3.66
N SER A 443 5.60 16.59 -4.76
CA SER A 443 5.26 15.89 -6.01
C SER A 443 6.50 15.29 -6.65
N SER A 444 6.51 14.01 -7.03
CA SER A 444 7.51 13.50 -8.00
C SER A 444 7.15 14.01 -9.41
N LEU A 445 8.15 14.31 -10.25
CA LEU A 445 7.96 15.01 -11.53
C LEU A 445 6.89 14.34 -12.37
N ASN A 446 7.05 13.07 -12.73
CA ASN A 446 6.03 12.30 -13.46
C ASN A 446 5.59 11.08 -12.63
N GLY A 447 5.51 11.27 -11.31
CA GLY A 447 5.33 10.19 -10.35
C GLY A 447 4.33 10.50 -9.24
N PRO A 448 4.40 9.79 -8.10
CA PRO A 448 3.47 9.92 -6.98
C PRO A 448 3.63 11.24 -6.21
N TYR A 449 2.73 11.47 -5.26
CA TYR A 449 3.01 12.39 -4.16
C TYR A 449 3.78 11.66 -3.06
N LEU A 450 4.93 12.20 -2.68
CA LEU A 450 5.79 11.69 -1.63
C LEU A 450 5.46 12.43 -0.34
N VAL A 451 4.84 11.73 0.60
CA VAL A 451 4.38 12.31 1.85
C VAL A 451 5.32 11.90 2.97
N THR A 452 5.81 12.91 3.69
CA THR A 452 6.73 12.79 4.80
C THR A 452 6.03 13.14 6.10
N ASN A 453 6.15 12.29 7.12
CA ASN A 453 5.73 12.53 8.50
C ASN A 453 4.28 13.02 8.64
N ALA A 454 3.38 12.63 7.72
CA ALA A 454 1.95 12.86 7.86
C ALA A 454 1.31 11.70 8.64
N GLN A 455 0.83 11.99 9.85
CA GLN A 455 0.31 10.97 10.78
C GLN A 455 -1.16 10.60 10.55
N THR A 456 -1.88 11.38 9.74
CA THR A 456 -3.32 11.17 9.51
C THR A 456 -3.60 11.08 8.02
N LEU A 457 -3.95 9.88 7.59
CA LEU A 457 -4.52 9.58 6.28
C LEU A 457 -5.89 8.95 6.49
N LEU A 458 -6.94 9.56 5.93
CA LEU A 458 -8.32 9.10 6.06
C LEU A 458 -8.88 8.68 4.71
N ASN A 459 -9.73 7.66 4.67
CA ASN A 459 -10.56 7.41 3.51
C ASN A 459 -11.81 8.33 3.51
N TRP A 460 -12.66 8.19 2.49
CA TRP A 460 -13.85 9.03 2.33
C TRP A 460 -14.95 8.78 3.38
N LEU A 461 -14.87 7.64 4.09
CA LEU A 461 -15.72 7.30 5.22
C LEU A 461 -15.21 7.90 6.55
N GLY A 462 -14.02 8.50 6.55
CA GLY A 462 -13.36 9.03 7.75
C GLY A 462 -12.56 7.98 8.53
N GLU A 463 -12.34 6.79 7.95
CA GLU A 463 -11.55 5.72 8.57
C GLU A 463 -10.06 5.97 8.38
N ARG A 464 -9.25 5.68 9.39
CA ARG A 464 -7.79 5.80 9.31
C ARG A 464 -7.22 4.72 8.41
N LEU A 465 -6.49 5.13 7.39
CA LEU A 465 -5.66 4.24 6.58
C LEU A 465 -4.28 4.11 7.22
N PRO A 466 -3.58 2.98 7.04
CA PRO A 466 -2.25 2.81 7.62
C PRO A 466 -1.28 3.89 7.11
N THR A 467 -0.46 4.46 8.00
CA THR A 467 0.48 5.54 7.68
C THR A 467 1.90 5.10 7.95
N ARG A 468 2.83 5.53 7.08
CA ARG A 468 4.26 5.27 7.20
C ARG A 468 4.94 6.63 7.32
N PRO A 469 6.08 6.73 8.03
CA PRO A 469 6.84 7.98 8.09
C PRO A 469 7.14 8.54 6.70
N GLN A 470 7.40 7.67 5.73
CA GLN A 470 7.50 8.02 4.32
C GLN A 470 6.53 7.16 3.51
N MET A 471 5.70 7.79 2.68
CA MET A 471 4.69 7.09 1.87
C MET A 471 4.54 7.71 0.48
N ALA A 472 4.12 6.91 -0.50
CA ALA A 472 3.89 7.34 -1.87
C ALA A 472 2.40 7.21 -2.21
N LEU A 473 1.73 8.34 -2.47
CA LEU A 473 0.32 8.39 -2.85
C LEU A 473 0.17 8.47 -4.38
N CYS A 474 -0.78 7.70 -4.92
CA CYS A 474 -1.06 7.62 -6.35
C CYS A 474 -1.53 8.98 -6.89
N ARG A 475 -0.81 9.51 -7.88
CA ARG A 475 -1.20 10.73 -8.60
C ARG A 475 -1.80 10.46 -9.98
N CYS A 476 -1.47 9.30 -10.56
CA CYS A 476 -1.77 8.99 -11.96
C CYS A 476 -3.16 8.39 -12.19
N GLY A 477 -3.90 8.02 -11.14
CA GLY A 477 -5.20 7.34 -11.26
C GLY A 477 -5.12 5.87 -11.69
N GLY A 478 -3.94 5.34 -11.99
CA GLY A 478 -3.77 3.98 -12.51
C GLY A 478 -3.41 2.89 -11.49
N SER A 479 -3.04 3.25 -10.26
CA SER A 479 -2.58 2.27 -9.26
C SER A 479 -3.66 1.22 -8.91
N ALA A 480 -3.28 -0.04 -8.76
CA ALA A 480 -4.18 -1.09 -8.24
C ALA A 480 -4.35 -1.00 -6.71
N THR A 481 -3.40 -0.38 -6.00
CA THR A 481 -3.36 -0.29 -4.53
C THR A 481 -3.71 1.11 -4.03
N LYS A 482 -4.56 1.85 -4.76
CA LYS A 482 -5.01 3.19 -4.37
C LYS A 482 -5.52 3.18 -2.92
N PRO A 483 -5.18 4.20 -2.12
CA PRO A 483 -4.57 5.46 -2.51
C PRO A 483 -3.04 5.43 -2.66
N PHE A 484 -2.37 4.29 -2.44
CA PHE A 484 -0.92 4.17 -2.54
C PHE A 484 -0.46 3.98 -3.98
N CYS A 485 0.80 4.31 -4.25
CA CYS A 485 1.43 4.16 -5.55
C CYS A 485 2.10 2.79 -5.68
N ASP A 486 1.80 2.07 -6.76
CA ASP A 486 2.37 0.78 -7.16
C ASP A 486 3.33 0.89 -8.36
N GLY A 487 3.74 2.13 -8.72
CA GLY A 487 4.61 2.37 -9.87
C GLY A 487 3.91 2.37 -11.23
N THR A 488 2.59 2.13 -11.31
CA THR A 488 1.83 2.11 -12.58
C THR A 488 2.00 3.39 -13.41
N HIS A 489 2.25 4.53 -12.77
CA HIS A 489 2.48 5.81 -13.45
C HIS A 489 3.58 5.74 -14.54
N ALA A 490 4.65 4.97 -14.31
CA ALA A 490 5.74 4.83 -15.28
C ALA A 490 5.31 4.00 -16.49
N ARG A 491 4.53 2.94 -16.25
CA ARG A 491 3.99 2.03 -17.29
C ARG A 491 3.00 2.74 -18.21
N ILE A 492 2.09 3.53 -17.65
CA ILE A 492 1.07 4.26 -18.42
C ILE A 492 1.56 5.61 -18.98
N GLY A 493 2.82 5.98 -18.71
CA GLY A 493 3.40 7.23 -19.20
C GLY A 493 2.73 8.48 -18.64
N PHE A 494 2.36 8.47 -17.35
CA PHE A 494 1.75 9.62 -16.68
C PHE A 494 2.65 10.87 -16.78
N THR A 495 2.03 12.04 -16.99
CA THR A 495 2.73 13.32 -17.01
C THR A 495 2.12 14.33 -16.04
N ALA A 496 2.99 15.10 -15.37
CA ALA A 496 2.54 16.15 -14.45
C ALA A 496 2.35 17.53 -15.11
N HIS A 497 2.59 17.66 -16.41
CA HIS A 497 2.47 18.94 -17.09
C HIS A 497 1.08 19.54 -16.90
N LYS A 498 1.04 20.85 -16.64
CA LYS A 498 -0.19 21.65 -16.59
C LYS A 498 -0.73 21.81 -18.01
N ASP A 499 -2.04 21.72 -18.18
CA ASP A 499 -2.69 21.95 -19.46
C ASP A 499 -2.64 23.45 -19.81
N PRO A 500 -2.22 23.84 -21.03
CA PRO A 500 -2.29 25.23 -21.48
C PRO A 500 -3.70 25.84 -21.42
N LYS A 501 -4.75 25.01 -21.49
CA LYS A 501 -6.17 25.42 -21.45
C LYS A 501 -6.76 25.45 -20.04
N ARG A 502 -5.95 25.26 -18.99
CA ARG A 502 -6.43 25.35 -17.60
C ARG A 502 -7.09 26.69 -17.31
N VAL A 503 -7.99 26.71 -16.34
CA VAL A 503 -8.61 27.95 -15.86
C VAL A 503 -7.50 28.93 -15.39
N PRO A 504 -7.46 30.17 -15.92
CA PRO A 504 -6.46 31.16 -15.56
C PRO A 504 -6.45 31.48 -14.06
N ASP A 505 -5.29 31.92 -13.56
CA ASP A 505 -5.20 32.54 -12.24
C ASP A 505 -5.85 33.92 -12.28
N GLN A 506 -7.12 33.99 -11.89
CA GLN A 506 -7.90 35.22 -11.87
C GLN A 506 -8.76 35.25 -10.61
N ARG A 507 -8.77 36.41 -9.95
CA ARG A 507 -9.54 36.63 -8.74
C ARG A 507 -10.75 37.52 -9.00
N ASP A 508 -11.93 36.93 -8.91
CA ASP A 508 -13.21 37.61 -9.06
C ASP A 508 -13.73 38.10 -7.71
N THR A 509 -14.41 39.25 -7.72
CA THR A 509 -14.87 39.95 -6.51
C THR A 509 -16.37 40.23 -6.59
N TYR A 510 -17.11 39.75 -5.59
CA TYR A 510 -18.56 39.92 -5.48
C TYR A 510 -18.88 40.72 -4.23
N VAL A 511 -19.32 41.97 -4.42
CA VAL A 511 -19.54 42.93 -3.32
C VAL A 511 -20.96 42.77 -2.77
N GLY A 512 -21.08 42.51 -1.48
CA GLY A 512 -22.32 42.57 -0.71
C GLY A 512 -22.35 43.73 0.27
N THR A 513 -23.48 43.88 0.97
CA THR A 513 -23.73 44.98 1.91
C THR A 513 -22.88 44.85 3.18
N ALA A 514 -22.77 43.63 3.72
CA ALA A 514 -22.02 43.34 4.95
C ALA A 514 -20.71 42.57 4.68
N ILE A 515 -20.64 41.80 3.59
CA ILE A 515 -19.55 40.90 3.27
C ILE A 515 -19.27 40.91 1.76
N THR A 516 -18.00 40.86 1.39
CA THR A 516 -17.56 40.65 0.01
C THR A 516 -17.02 39.25 -0.15
N VAL A 517 -17.43 38.54 -1.18
CA VAL A 517 -16.92 37.19 -1.53
C VAL A 517 -15.85 37.34 -2.61
N LEU A 518 -14.76 36.60 -2.46
CA LEU A 518 -13.61 36.58 -3.36
C LEU A 518 -13.43 35.15 -3.85
N ASP A 519 -13.40 34.94 -5.16
CA ASP A 519 -13.29 33.62 -5.80
C ASP A 519 -12.09 33.59 -6.74
N ASN A 520 -11.34 32.49 -6.75
CA ASN A 520 -10.38 32.20 -7.79
C ASN A 520 -10.68 30.83 -8.40
N ARG A 521 -11.33 30.84 -9.57
CA ARG A 521 -11.70 29.60 -10.27
C ARG A 521 -10.51 28.78 -10.75
N GLY A 522 -9.33 29.39 -10.89
CA GLY A 522 -8.08 28.65 -11.16
C GLY A 522 -7.65 27.73 -10.01
N ILE A 523 -8.16 27.94 -8.80
CA ILE A 523 -7.93 27.09 -7.62
C ILE A 523 -9.05 26.05 -7.46
N CYS A 524 -10.24 26.32 -8.00
CA CYS A 524 -11.43 25.53 -7.74
C CYS A 524 -11.30 24.07 -8.18
N ALA A 525 -11.55 23.15 -7.24
CA ALA A 525 -11.63 21.71 -7.53
C ALA A 525 -13.00 21.27 -8.05
N HIS A 526 -13.92 22.22 -8.27
CA HIS A 526 -15.31 21.99 -8.70
C HIS A 526 -16.05 20.96 -7.85
N SER A 527 -15.92 21.07 -6.52
CA SER A 527 -16.46 20.09 -5.58
C SER A 527 -17.96 20.22 -5.30
N GLY A 528 -18.64 21.27 -5.79
CA GLY A 528 -20.07 21.52 -5.51
C GLY A 528 -20.41 22.04 -4.11
N PHE A 529 -19.52 21.88 -3.11
CA PHE A 529 -19.78 22.26 -1.70
C PHE A 529 -20.40 23.64 -1.46
N CYS A 530 -20.02 24.66 -2.23
CA CYS A 530 -20.58 26.02 -2.06
C CYS A 530 -22.00 26.13 -2.64
N THR A 531 -22.22 25.57 -3.83
CA THR A 531 -23.50 25.61 -4.54
C THR A 531 -24.53 24.66 -3.92
N ASP A 532 -24.09 23.51 -3.42
CA ASP A 532 -24.97 22.52 -2.79
C ASP A 532 -25.47 23.00 -1.43
N ARG A 533 -24.62 23.74 -0.69
CA ARG A 533 -24.93 24.19 0.67
C ARG A 533 -25.59 25.56 0.74
N LEU A 534 -25.32 26.45 -0.21
CA LEU A 534 -25.78 27.83 -0.16
C LEU A 534 -26.10 28.38 -1.56
N ASN A 535 -27.01 27.70 -2.27
CA ASN A 535 -27.48 28.08 -3.60
C ASN A 535 -28.15 29.46 -3.67
N THR A 536 -28.55 30.05 -2.55
CA THR A 536 -29.06 31.43 -2.51
C THR A 536 -27.93 32.46 -2.73
N VAL A 537 -26.68 32.05 -2.52
CA VAL A 537 -25.49 32.88 -2.69
C VAL A 537 -24.66 32.44 -3.89
N PHE A 538 -24.46 31.15 -4.13
CA PHE A 538 -23.61 30.62 -5.20
C PHE A 538 -24.42 29.93 -6.28
N HIS A 539 -24.31 30.40 -7.53
CA HIS A 539 -25.17 30.01 -8.65
C HIS A 539 -24.39 29.24 -9.72
N VAL A 540 -24.85 28.03 -10.06
CA VAL A 540 -24.22 27.24 -11.13
C VAL A 540 -24.71 27.74 -12.50
N GLY A 541 -23.77 28.14 -13.37
CA GLY A 541 -24.08 28.51 -14.75
C GLY A 541 -24.69 29.91 -14.94
N GLU A 542 -24.77 30.71 -13.88
CA GLU A 542 -25.29 32.08 -13.92
C GLU A 542 -24.19 33.11 -13.62
N GLU A 543 -24.39 34.34 -14.09
CA GLU A 543 -23.54 35.49 -13.78
C GLU A 543 -24.38 36.63 -13.18
N PRO A 544 -24.00 37.19 -12.01
CA PRO A 544 -22.78 36.89 -11.26
C PRO A 544 -22.86 35.51 -10.57
N PHE A 545 -21.76 34.77 -10.59
CA PHE A 545 -21.64 33.48 -9.88
C PHE A 545 -22.02 33.57 -8.39
N ALA A 546 -21.69 34.68 -7.72
CA ALA A 546 -21.99 34.85 -6.31
C ALA A 546 -22.76 36.16 -6.00
N THR A 547 -23.79 36.03 -5.18
CA THR A 547 -24.61 37.13 -4.64
C THR A 547 -24.53 37.14 -3.10
N PRO A 548 -23.56 37.82 -2.49
CA PRO A 548 -23.30 37.72 -1.04
C PRO A 548 -24.47 38.17 -0.14
N ASN A 549 -25.41 38.95 -0.67
CA ASN A 549 -26.63 39.38 0.04
C ASN A 549 -27.72 38.27 0.12
N GLY A 550 -27.52 37.11 -0.52
CA GLY A 550 -28.51 36.03 -0.58
C GLY A 550 -28.65 35.19 0.70
N ALA A 551 -27.78 35.40 1.70
CA ALA A 551 -27.83 34.70 2.98
C ALA A 551 -27.28 35.58 4.11
N ARG A 552 -27.38 35.10 5.34
CA ARG A 552 -26.76 35.78 6.48
C ARG A 552 -25.24 35.69 6.39
N MET A 553 -24.55 36.70 6.91
CA MET A 553 -23.08 36.77 6.89
C MET A 553 -22.42 35.51 7.48
N ASP A 554 -22.96 34.96 8.57
CA ASP A 554 -22.42 33.77 9.22
C ASP A 554 -22.58 32.49 8.38
N GLU A 555 -23.61 32.41 7.53
CA GLU A 555 -23.83 31.32 6.57
C GLU A 555 -22.87 31.43 5.39
N VAL A 556 -22.65 32.65 4.87
CA VAL A 556 -21.66 32.91 3.81
C VAL A 556 -20.26 32.54 4.27
N ILE A 557 -19.85 32.97 5.47
CA ILE A 557 -18.53 32.65 6.03
C ILE A 557 -18.36 31.13 6.19
N ARG A 558 -19.38 30.41 6.67
CA ARG A 558 -19.35 28.95 6.78
C ARG A 558 -19.19 28.26 5.42
N ALA A 559 -19.92 28.72 4.40
CA ALA A 559 -19.82 28.18 3.05
C ALA A 559 -18.42 28.43 2.44
N VAL A 560 -17.87 29.63 2.62
CA VAL A 560 -16.50 29.97 2.17
C VAL A 560 -15.44 29.10 2.86
N ARG A 561 -15.50 28.97 4.20
CA ARG A 561 -14.59 28.12 4.99
C ARG A 561 -14.66 26.64 4.61
N ALA A 562 -15.81 26.19 4.10
CA ALA A 562 -16.02 24.81 3.69
C ALA A 562 -15.50 24.50 2.28
N CYS A 563 -14.97 25.49 1.54
CA CYS A 563 -14.40 25.26 0.21
C CYS A 563 -13.15 24.37 0.29
N PRO A 564 -13.19 23.10 -0.15
CA PRO A 564 -12.09 22.15 0.09
C PRO A 564 -10.82 22.48 -0.71
N SER A 565 -10.95 23.25 -1.79
CA SER A 565 -9.82 23.72 -2.59
C SER A 565 -9.20 25.01 -2.07
N GLY A 566 -9.90 25.74 -1.20
CA GLY A 566 -9.46 27.07 -0.77
C GLY A 566 -9.61 28.16 -1.84
N ALA A 567 -10.45 27.94 -2.86
CA ALA A 567 -10.71 28.91 -3.93
C ALA A 567 -11.51 30.13 -3.46
N LEU A 568 -12.31 29.97 -2.40
CA LEU A 568 -13.15 31.02 -1.86
C LEU A 568 -12.49 31.71 -0.66
N SER A 569 -12.68 33.02 -0.56
CA SER A 569 -12.30 33.86 0.57
C SER A 569 -13.31 35.00 0.74
N TYR A 570 -13.17 35.80 1.80
CA TYR A 570 -14.06 36.94 2.03
C TYR A 570 -13.33 38.16 2.59
N ALA A 571 -13.95 39.33 2.39
CA ALA A 571 -13.51 40.60 2.95
C ALA A 571 -14.63 41.28 3.73
N LEU A 572 -14.24 41.94 4.82
CA LEU A 572 -15.11 42.76 5.67
C LEU A 572 -14.57 44.20 5.67
N GLY A 573 -15.42 45.17 5.35
CA GLY A 573 -14.99 46.57 5.25
C GLY A 573 -13.87 46.81 4.22
N GLY A 574 -13.79 45.98 3.17
CA GLY A 574 -12.74 46.04 2.15
C GLY A 574 -11.42 45.38 2.53
N ILE A 575 -11.31 44.83 3.75
CA ILE A 575 -10.11 44.10 4.21
C ILE A 575 -10.39 42.60 4.09
N GLU A 576 -9.55 41.90 3.34
CA GLU A 576 -9.60 40.44 3.27
C GLU A 576 -9.25 39.81 4.62
N ILE A 577 -10.11 38.91 5.10
CA ILE A 577 -9.94 38.26 6.40
C ILE A 577 -9.45 36.84 6.17
N ARG A 578 -8.18 36.69 5.81
CA ARG A 578 -7.60 35.37 5.49
C ARG A 578 -7.49 34.43 6.70
N ASP A 579 -7.08 34.96 7.85
CA ASP A 579 -7.05 34.19 9.10
C ASP A 579 -8.46 33.75 9.54
N GLY A 580 -9.49 34.38 8.99
CA GLY A 580 -10.87 33.97 9.17
C GLY A 580 -11.33 32.88 8.21
N VAL A 581 -10.51 32.44 7.25
CA VAL A 581 -10.77 31.31 6.33
C VAL A 581 -9.88 30.12 6.67
N ASP A 582 -8.59 30.37 6.91
CA ASP A 582 -7.62 29.35 7.30
C ASP A 582 -7.84 28.91 8.75
N GLN A 583 -8.26 27.67 8.96
CA GLN A 583 -8.65 27.17 10.29
C GLN A 583 -7.50 26.45 11.01
N ALA A 584 -7.41 26.56 12.34
CA ALA A 584 -6.46 25.77 13.11
C ALA A 584 -6.93 24.30 13.21
N ARG A 585 -6.63 23.50 12.17
CA ARG A 585 -6.92 22.06 12.11
C ARG A 585 -5.65 21.22 12.25
N PRO A 586 -5.73 19.99 12.77
CA PRO A 586 -4.61 19.07 12.73
C PRO A 586 -4.23 18.73 11.28
N PRO A 587 -2.93 18.52 10.98
CA PRO A 587 -2.46 18.01 9.70
C PRO A 587 -3.17 16.71 9.32
N SER A 588 -3.84 16.69 8.16
CA SER A 588 -4.56 15.51 7.68
C SER A 588 -4.64 15.48 6.16
N ILE A 589 -4.66 14.26 5.62
CA ILE A 589 -4.92 13.97 4.21
C ILE A 589 -6.15 13.07 4.13
N GLU A 590 -7.22 13.53 3.50
CA GLU A 590 -8.44 12.76 3.24
C GLU A 590 -8.49 12.33 1.77
N VAL A 591 -8.71 11.06 1.52
CA VAL A 591 -8.99 10.50 0.20
C VAL A 591 -10.48 10.65 -0.06
N SER A 592 -10.89 11.62 -0.88
CA SER A 592 -12.31 11.74 -1.24
C SER A 592 -12.72 10.65 -2.24
N LYS A 593 -13.95 10.16 -2.09
CA LYS A 593 -14.55 9.14 -2.96
C LYS A 593 -14.48 9.58 -4.41
N ASP A 594 -13.85 8.78 -5.26
CA ASP A 594 -13.77 9.03 -6.71
C ASP A 594 -13.17 10.41 -7.05
N GLY A 595 -12.40 10.98 -6.13
CA GLY A 595 -12.07 12.40 -6.14
C GLY A 595 -10.64 12.71 -5.69
N PRO A 596 -10.32 13.99 -5.47
CA PRO A 596 -8.98 14.43 -5.05
C PRO A 596 -8.57 13.96 -3.65
N TYR A 597 -7.29 14.13 -3.33
CA TYR A 597 -6.86 14.22 -1.93
C TYR A 597 -7.21 15.61 -1.40
N ARG A 598 -7.84 15.68 -0.22
CA ARG A 598 -8.09 16.93 0.50
C ARG A 598 -7.08 17.03 1.63
N VAL A 599 -6.29 18.08 1.61
CA VAL A 599 -5.23 18.31 2.60
C VAL A 599 -5.68 19.44 3.52
N THR A 600 -5.49 19.28 4.82
CA THR A 600 -5.81 20.29 5.85
C THR A 600 -4.69 20.41 6.88
N GLY A 601 -4.71 21.48 7.68
CA GLY A 601 -3.76 21.67 8.79
C GLY A 601 -2.37 22.14 8.36
N ARG A 602 -2.27 22.92 7.27
CA ARG A 602 -1.03 23.60 6.81
C ARG A 602 0.14 22.64 6.51
N ILE A 603 -0.15 21.46 5.96
CA ILE A 603 0.93 20.58 5.45
C ILE A 603 1.63 21.30 4.29
N ALA A 604 2.96 21.38 4.34
CA ALA A 604 3.74 22.03 3.29
C ALA A 604 3.63 21.25 1.97
N LEU A 605 3.48 21.96 0.84
CA LEU A 605 3.47 21.36 -0.50
C LEU A 605 4.71 21.82 -1.26
N LYS A 606 5.49 20.85 -1.74
CA LYS A 606 6.72 21.07 -2.48
C LYS A 606 6.61 20.57 -3.91
N ASP A 607 7.26 21.29 -4.82
CA ASP A 607 7.45 20.87 -6.20
C ASP A 607 8.43 19.68 -6.28
N TRP A 608 8.64 19.14 -7.47
CA TRP A 608 9.53 17.99 -7.69
C TRP A 608 11.02 18.26 -7.43
N ARG A 609 11.42 19.52 -7.35
CA ARG A 609 12.79 19.96 -7.00
C ARG A 609 12.93 20.23 -5.50
N GLY A 610 11.85 20.10 -4.73
CA GLY A 610 11.83 20.36 -3.29
C GLY A 610 11.60 21.84 -2.92
N ASN A 611 11.32 22.72 -3.89
CA ASN A 611 10.95 24.10 -3.61
C ASN A 611 9.47 24.18 -3.19
N GLU A 612 9.05 25.32 -2.65
CA GLU A 612 7.64 25.58 -2.39
C GLU A 612 6.82 25.56 -3.69
N GLU A 613 5.71 24.80 -3.71
CA GLU A 613 4.86 24.69 -4.91
C GLU A 613 4.20 26.04 -5.22
N LEU A 614 4.39 26.53 -6.44
CA LEU A 614 3.76 27.76 -6.92
C LEU A 614 2.24 27.62 -6.96
N ARG A 615 1.56 28.55 -6.28
CA ARG A 615 0.09 28.56 -6.15
C ARG A 615 -0.51 29.84 -6.74
N ASN A 616 -1.76 29.73 -7.15
CA ASN A 616 -2.54 30.85 -7.66
C ASN A 616 -2.82 31.91 -6.58
N THR A 617 -3.10 33.12 -7.04
CA THR A 617 -3.40 34.27 -6.17
C THR A 617 -4.63 33.98 -5.32
N GLY A 618 -4.58 34.27 -4.02
CA GLY A 618 -5.77 34.07 -3.20
C GLY A 618 -5.97 32.63 -2.71
N VAL A 619 -4.97 31.74 -2.81
CA VAL A 619 -4.97 30.40 -2.20
C VAL A 619 -5.01 30.39 -0.67
N SER A 620 -5.72 29.41 -0.09
CA SER A 620 -5.52 29.02 1.31
C SER A 620 -4.19 28.28 1.49
N TRP A 621 -3.50 28.58 2.58
CA TRP A 621 -2.29 27.87 2.99
C TRP A 621 -2.59 26.71 3.93
N GLU A 622 -3.79 26.68 4.47
CA GLU A 622 -4.20 25.69 5.46
C GLU A 622 -4.80 24.44 4.85
N HIS A 623 -5.56 24.59 3.76
CA HIS A 623 -6.14 23.48 3.02
C HIS A 623 -6.11 23.68 1.50
N TYR A 624 -6.02 22.57 0.78
CA TYR A 624 -6.00 22.51 -0.68
C TYR A 624 -6.39 21.11 -1.18
N SER A 625 -6.69 20.99 -2.48
CA SER A 625 -7.09 19.72 -3.11
C SER A 625 -6.11 19.28 -4.18
N LEU A 626 -5.55 18.07 -4.06
CA LEU A 626 -4.60 17.49 -5.00
C LEU A 626 -5.26 16.49 -5.95
N CYS A 627 -4.89 16.53 -7.22
CA CYS A 627 -5.38 15.61 -8.24
C CYS A 627 -4.91 14.18 -7.97
N ARG A 628 -5.85 13.23 -8.02
CA ARG A 628 -5.61 11.80 -7.85
C ARG A 628 -5.90 10.96 -9.10
N CYS A 629 -6.72 11.49 -10.01
CA CYS A 629 -7.14 10.80 -11.23
C CYS A 629 -6.12 10.85 -12.38
N GLY A 630 -5.03 11.60 -12.26
CA GLY A 630 -4.05 11.79 -13.35
C GLY A 630 -4.48 12.75 -14.48
N HIS A 631 -5.73 13.20 -14.52
CA HIS A 631 -6.28 13.99 -15.65
C HIS A 631 -6.55 15.48 -15.35
N SER A 632 -6.18 15.99 -14.18
CA SER A 632 -6.35 17.43 -13.89
C SER A 632 -5.65 18.31 -14.92
N GLN A 633 -6.27 19.43 -15.29
CA GLN A 633 -5.66 20.45 -16.13
C GLN A 633 -4.69 21.34 -15.34
N ASN A 634 -4.80 21.39 -14.01
CA ASN A 634 -4.00 22.25 -13.13
C ASN A 634 -3.12 21.46 -12.15
N LYS A 635 -2.58 20.30 -12.58
CA LYS A 635 -1.71 19.46 -11.73
C LYS A 635 -0.60 20.30 -11.05
N PRO A 636 -0.28 20.07 -9.76
CA PRO A 636 -0.78 18.99 -8.90
C PRO A 636 -2.19 19.23 -8.33
N PHE A 637 -2.76 20.42 -8.48
CA PHE A 637 -4.09 20.73 -7.96
C PHE A 637 -5.19 20.04 -8.75
N CYS A 638 -6.30 19.72 -8.10
CA CYS A 638 -7.48 19.17 -8.75
C CYS A 638 -8.24 20.27 -9.50
N SER A 639 -8.57 20.04 -10.77
CA SER A 639 -9.40 20.94 -11.58
C SER A 639 -10.81 20.40 -11.83
N GLY A 640 -11.28 19.42 -11.05
CA GLY A 640 -12.58 18.76 -11.26
C GLY A 640 -12.65 17.71 -12.38
N MET A 641 -11.59 17.54 -13.19
CA MET A 641 -11.58 16.62 -14.34
C MET A 641 -11.87 15.16 -14.00
N HIS A 642 -11.78 14.75 -12.73
CA HIS A 642 -12.12 13.38 -12.30
C HIS A 642 -13.57 13.01 -12.64
N TRP A 643 -14.51 13.97 -12.62
CA TRP A 643 -15.88 13.76 -13.08
C TRP A 643 -15.94 13.48 -14.59
N SER A 644 -15.22 14.27 -15.39
CA SER A 644 -15.25 14.17 -16.85
C SER A 644 -14.60 12.89 -17.39
N VAL A 645 -13.62 12.35 -16.67
CA VAL A 645 -12.96 11.08 -17.02
C VAL A 645 -13.55 9.88 -16.31
N ASN A 646 -14.66 10.07 -15.59
CA ASN A 646 -15.35 9.03 -14.82
C ASN A 646 -14.39 8.22 -13.94
N PHE A 647 -13.55 8.93 -13.19
CA PHE A 647 -12.56 8.30 -12.32
C PHE A 647 -13.26 7.62 -11.14
N HIS A 648 -12.95 6.36 -10.90
CA HIS A 648 -13.44 5.60 -9.75
C HIS A 648 -12.29 5.02 -8.93
N ASP A 649 -12.51 4.95 -7.62
CA ASP A 649 -11.76 4.07 -6.75
C ASP A 649 -11.98 2.59 -7.11
N PRO A 650 -11.05 1.68 -6.76
CA PRO A 650 -11.32 0.25 -6.82
C PRO A 650 -12.62 -0.03 -6.04
N GLN A 651 -13.55 -0.75 -6.64
CA GLN A 651 -14.84 -1.05 -6.01
C GLN A 651 -14.61 -1.92 -4.77
N VAL A 652 -15.29 -1.57 -3.68
CA VAL A 652 -15.57 -2.52 -2.60
C VAL A 652 -16.49 -3.58 -3.19
N ASP A 653 -16.21 -4.84 -2.92
CA ASP A 653 -16.91 -6.02 -3.45
C ASP A 653 -18.44 -5.79 -3.52
N GLU A 654 -19.01 -5.79 -4.73
CA GLU A 654 -20.44 -5.53 -4.96
C GLU A 654 -21.33 -6.65 -4.37
N GLU A 655 -20.75 -7.80 -4.04
CA GLU A 655 -21.44 -8.93 -3.42
C GLU A 655 -21.63 -8.76 -1.90
N GLN A 656 -20.96 -7.80 -1.27
CA GLN A 656 -21.05 -7.57 0.18
C GLN A 656 -22.10 -6.51 0.54
N GLU A 657 -23.08 -6.88 1.36
CA GLU A 657 -24.09 -5.93 1.89
C GLU A 657 -23.39 -4.80 2.68
N PRO A 658 -23.56 -3.51 2.31
CA PRO A 658 -22.84 -2.40 2.93
C PRO A 658 -23.24 -2.23 4.40
N THR A 659 -22.34 -1.80 5.27
CA THR A 659 -22.75 -1.42 6.64
C THR A 659 -23.60 -0.15 6.62
N LEU A 660 -24.45 0.06 7.63
CA LEU A 660 -25.19 1.32 7.79
C LEU A 660 -24.24 2.53 7.83
N PHE A 661 -23.04 2.36 8.38
CA PHE A 661 -21.99 3.37 8.42
C PHE A 661 -21.47 3.73 7.02
N SER A 662 -21.20 2.73 6.18
CA SER A 662 -20.77 2.98 4.81
C SER A 662 -21.88 3.64 3.98
N TRP A 663 -23.14 3.21 4.18
CA TRP A 663 -24.30 3.73 3.47
C TRP A 663 -24.65 5.17 3.84
N VAL A 664 -24.60 5.52 5.13
CA VAL A 664 -24.89 6.90 5.60
C VAL A 664 -23.90 7.93 5.03
N GLY A 665 -22.74 7.48 4.51
CA GLY A 665 -21.66 8.33 4.04
C GLY A 665 -20.55 8.53 5.07
N GLY A 666 -20.42 7.58 6.01
CA GLY A 666 -19.36 7.53 7.02
C GLY A 666 -19.42 8.64 8.07
N LEU A 667 -18.31 8.80 8.77
CA LEU A 667 -18.16 9.79 9.85
C LEU A 667 -18.40 11.23 9.36
N PRO A 668 -17.96 11.66 8.16
CA PRO A 668 -18.23 13.02 7.68
C PRO A 668 -19.73 13.33 7.58
N ALA A 669 -20.58 12.36 7.23
CA ALA A 669 -22.03 12.57 7.17
C ALA A 669 -22.64 12.71 8.57
N LEU A 670 -22.23 11.83 9.49
CA LEU A 670 -22.69 11.84 10.88
C LEU A 670 -22.26 13.12 11.61
N VAL A 671 -21.01 13.58 11.42
CA VAL A 671 -20.50 14.83 11.99
C VAL A 671 -21.28 16.04 11.50
N ARG A 672 -21.60 16.11 10.19
CA ARG A 672 -22.46 17.19 9.67
C ARG A 672 -23.84 17.18 10.32
N MET A 673 -24.45 16.00 10.44
CA MET A 673 -25.75 15.83 11.07
C MET A 673 -25.73 16.27 12.53
N THR A 674 -24.73 15.84 13.31
CA THR A 674 -24.66 16.19 14.73
C THR A 674 -24.34 17.68 14.94
N HIS A 675 -23.51 18.30 14.10
CA HIS A 675 -23.32 19.76 14.16
C HIS A 675 -24.60 20.53 13.84
N LEU A 676 -25.35 20.16 12.80
CA LEU A 676 -26.65 20.78 12.54
C LEU A 676 -27.58 20.62 13.73
N PHE A 677 -27.63 19.43 14.32
CA PHE A 677 -28.45 19.17 15.49
C PHE A 677 -28.08 20.05 16.69
N TYR A 678 -26.82 20.00 17.12
CA TYR A 678 -26.36 20.65 18.36
C TYR A 678 -26.10 22.15 18.22
N ASP A 679 -25.66 22.63 17.05
CA ASP A 679 -25.28 24.03 16.85
C ASP A 679 -26.45 24.88 16.31
N LYS A 680 -27.37 24.29 15.54
CA LYS A 680 -28.52 25.00 14.96
C LYS A 680 -29.80 24.72 15.73
N TYR A 681 -30.20 23.45 15.86
CA TYR A 681 -31.53 23.10 16.39
C TYR A 681 -31.60 23.23 17.92
N ILE A 682 -30.70 22.58 18.68
CA ILE A 682 -30.73 22.59 20.16
C ILE A 682 -30.78 24.00 20.79
N PRO A 683 -30.00 25.00 20.35
CA PRO A 683 -30.01 26.33 20.96
C PRO A 683 -31.34 27.08 20.79
N GLN A 684 -32.11 26.73 19.76
CA GLN A 684 -33.42 27.34 19.44
C GLN A 684 -34.58 26.67 20.17
N GLU A 685 -34.34 25.55 20.87
CA GLU A 685 -35.38 24.65 21.37
C GLU A 685 -35.52 24.71 22.90
N PRO A 686 -36.54 25.42 23.43
CA PRO A 686 -36.64 25.69 24.86
C PRO A 686 -36.74 24.44 25.74
N LEU A 687 -37.32 23.36 25.21
CA LEU A 687 -37.54 22.10 25.93
C LEU A 687 -36.24 21.29 26.12
N LEU A 688 -35.33 21.33 25.13
CA LEU A 688 -34.11 20.53 25.11
C LEU A 688 -32.87 21.31 25.55
N ARG A 689 -32.81 22.61 25.25
CA ARG A 689 -31.66 23.47 25.57
C ARG A 689 -31.13 23.31 27.01
N PRO A 690 -31.98 23.20 28.07
CA PRO A 690 -31.49 23.01 29.43
C PRO A 690 -30.65 21.74 29.64
N LEU A 691 -30.91 20.66 28.89
CA LEU A 691 -30.19 19.38 29.01
C LEU A 691 -28.74 19.45 28.48
N PHE A 692 -28.43 20.46 27.67
CA PHE A 692 -27.17 20.60 26.94
C PHE A 692 -26.41 21.89 27.30
N VAL A 693 -26.81 22.61 28.36
CA VAL A 693 -26.19 23.92 28.68
C VAL A 693 -24.71 23.79 29.10
N GLU A 694 -24.34 22.66 29.71
CA GLU A 694 -22.96 22.34 30.13
C GLU A 694 -22.25 21.39 29.14
N MET A 695 -22.78 21.27 27.92
CA MET A 695 -22.24 20.40 26.89
C MET A 695 -20.85 20.87 26.43
N SER A 696 -19.91 19.93 26.32
CA SER A 696 -18.58 20.19 25.78
C SER A 696 -18.66 20.59 24.30
N PRO A 697 -17.80 21.51 23.80
CA PRO A 697 -17.80 21.91 22.40
C PRO A 697 -17.61 20.77 21.39
N ASP A 698 -16.92 19.69 21.79
CA ASP A 698 -16.65 18.49 20.97
C ASP A 698 -17.72 17.40 21.10
N HIS A 699 -18.86 17.70 21.72
CA HIS A 699 -19.97 16.74 21.87
C HIS A 699 -20.54 16.26 20.52
N PRO A 700 -20.72 17.10 19.48
CA PRO A 700 -21.20 16.65 18.18
C PRO A 700 -20.33 15.55 17.57
N GLU A 701 -19.00 15.67 17.66
CA GLU A 701 -18.02 14.72 17.14
C GLU A 701 -18.06 13.41 17.93
N ARG A 702 -18.22 13.48 19.26
CA ARG A 702 -18.37 12.29 20.11
C ARG A 702 -19.64 11.50 19.77
N VAL A 703 -20.76 12.19 19.56
CA VAL A 703 -22.03 11.52 19.19
C VAL A 703 -21.94 10.94 17.78
N ALA A 704 -21.30 11.63 16.84
CA ALA A 704 -21.06 11.09 15.50
C ALA A 704 -20.17 9.84 15.53
N ALA A 705 -19.11 9.84 16.34
CA ALA A 705 -18.25 8.67 16.54
C ALA A 705 -19.02 7.50 17.16
N TRP A 706 -19.89 7.76 18.14
CA TRP A 706 -20.76 6.74 18.74
C TRP A 706 -21.67 6.11 17.70
N LEU A 707 -22.42 6.93 16.95
CA LEU A 707 -23.31 6.45 15.89
C LEU A 707 -22.54 5.69 14.81
N GLY A 708 -21.34 6.17 14.46
CA GLY A 708 -20.51 5.56 13.44
C GLY A 708 -20.08 4.15 13.82
N GLU A 709 -19.57 3.96 15.04
CA GLU A 709 -19.19 2.63 15.55
C GLU A 709 -20.40 1.69 15.68
N VAL A 710 -21.54 2.22 16.14
CA VAL A 710 -22.77 1.43 16.24
C VAL A 710 -23.26 0.93 14.88
N PHE A 711 -23.13 1.74 13.84
CA PHE A 711 -23.56 1.41 12.47
C PHE A 711 -22.58 0.52 11.70
N GLY A 712 -21.62 -0.10 12.40
CA GLY A 712 -20.63 -1.00 11.81
C GLY A 712 -19.41 -0.27 11.23
N GLY A 713 -19.15 0.96 11.68
CA GLY A 713 -17.93 1.71 11.39
C GLY A 713 -16.78 1.37 12.34
N PRO A 714 -15.62 2.05 12.19
CA PRO A 714 -14.44 1.81 13.03
C PRO A 714 -14.71 2.17 14.50
N LYS A 715 -13.84 1.69 15.40
CA LYS A 715 -13.87 1.93 16.87
C LYS A 715 -13.54 3.38 17.29
N SER A 716 -14.13 4.34 16.59
CA SER A 716 -13.85 5.77 16.75
C SER A 716 -14.41 6.35 18.06
N TYR A 717 -15.25 5.61 18.78
CA TYR A 717 -15.76 6.04 20.07
C TYR A 717 -15.18 5.23 21.23
N SER A 718 -15.18 3.90 21.12
CA SER A 718 -14.81 3.03 22.24
C SER A 718 -13.34 3.15 22.62
N GLU A 719 -12.44 3.26 21.64
CA GLU A 719 -11.00 3.43 21.88
C GLU A 719 -10.66 4.76 22.56
N PRO A 720 -11.06 5.94 22.05
CA PRO A 720 -10.69 7.22 22.66
C PRO A 720 -11.55 7.62 23.88
N TYR A 721 -12.81 7.18 23.96
CA TYR A 721 -13.75 7.67 24.98
C TYR A 721 -14.21 6.62 25.99
N GLY A 722 -13.87 5.34 25.83
CA GLY A 722 -14.21 4.29 26.80
C GLY A 722 -15.59 3.64 26.62
N GLY A 723 -16.18 3.76 25.43
CA GLY A 723 -17.32 2.94 25.01
C GLY A 723 -18.61 3.13 25.80
N TYR A 724 -19.41 2.07 25.92
CA TYR A 724 -20.75 2.11 26.52
C TYR A 724 -20.79 2.77 27.90
N SER A 725 -19.86 2.41 28.81
CA SER A 725 -19.82 2.95 30.17
C SER A 725 -19.69 4.47 30.20
N ARG A 726 -18.90 5.04 29.27
CA ARG A 726 -18.80 6.49 29.11
C ARG A 726 -20.12 7.08 28.64
N MET A 727 -20.75 6.51 27.60
CA MET A 727 -22.04 7.00 27.10
C MET A 727 -23.11 6.98 28.20
N LEU A 728 -23.20 5.89 28.97
CA LEU A 728 -24.13 5.75 30.07
C LEU A 728 -23.94 6.84 31.13
N SER A 729 -22.69 7.15 31.50
CA SER A 729 -22.36 8.21 32.47
C SER A 729 -22.90 9.59 32.07
N GLN A 730 -23.17 9.82 30.77
CA GLN A 730 -23.69 11.09 30.25
C GLN A 730 -25.22 11.19 30.31
N HIS A 731 -25.92 10.11 30.68
CA HIS A 731 -27.38 10.03 30.70
C HIS A 731 -27.96 9.80 32.11
N VAL A 732 -27.22 9.10 32.99
CA VAL A 732 -27.65 8.82 34.37
C VAL A 732 -28.00 10.11 35.12
N GLY A 733 -29.14 10.10 35.81
CA GLY A 733 -29.58 11.19 36.68
C GLY A 733 -30.17 12.42 35.97
N LYS A 734 -30.29 12.39 34.64
CA LYS A 734 -30.83 13.52 33.85
C LYS A 734 -32.36 13.64 33.87
N GLN A 735 -33.08 12.61 34.32
CA GLN A 735 -34.55 12.59 34.38
C GLN A 735 -35.21 13.02 33.06
N ILE A 736 -34.75 12.44 31.94
CA ILE A 736 -35.23 12.76 30.60
C ILE A 736 -36.69 12.36 30.48
N THR A 737 -37.56 13.29 30.06
CA THR A 737 -39.00 13.02 29.88
C THR A 737 -39.31 12.46 28.49
N GLU A 738 -40.48 11.82 28.35
CA GLU A 738 -40.92 11.33 27.03
C GLU A 738 -41.14 12.47 26.03
N GLU A 739 -41.64 13.62 26.49
CA GLU A 739 -41.80 14.82 25.66
C GLU A 739 -40.44 15.33 25.14
N GLN A 740 -39.41 15.33 25.99
CA GLN A 740 -38.04 15.66 25.59
C GLN A 740 -37.50 14.63 24.58
N ARG A 741 -37.73 13.34 24.81
CA ARG A 741 -37.29 12.27 23.91
C ARG A 741 -37.90 12.42 22.51
N GLU A 742 -39.22 12.57 22.42
CA GLU A 742 -39.93 12.73 21.14
C GLU A 742 -39.44 13.96 20.38
N ARG A 743 -39.26 15.08 21.09
CA ARG A 743 -38.73 16.31 20.47
C ARG A 743 -37.30 16.12 19.98
N TRP A 744 -36.46 15.44 20.75
CA TRP A 744 -35.07 15.15 20.39
C TRP A 744 -35.00 14.29 19.12
N VAL A 745 -35.78 13.20 19.05
CA VAL A 745 -35.84 12.33 17.86
C VAL A 745 -36.31 13.11 16.62
N SER A 746 -37.38 13.90 16.76
CA SER A 746 -37.92 14.71 15.66
C SER A 746 -36.89 15.69 15.08
N LEU A 747 -36.16 16.39 15.94
CA LEU A 747 -35.15 17.36 15.52
C LEU A 747 -33.90 16.69 14.95
N LEU A 748 -33.51 15.52 15.46
CA LEU A 748 -32.40 14.77 14.89
C LEU A 748 -32.71 14.33 13.46
N CYS A 749 -33.96 13.93 13.20
CA CYS A 749 -34.40 13.57 11.85
C CYS A 749 -34.38 14.77 10.90
N GLN A 750 -34.81 15.95 11.35
CA GLN A 750 -34.70 17.20 10.58
C GLN A 750 -33.23 17.55 10.29
N ALA A 751 -32.34 17.37 11.28
CA ALA A 751 -30.92 17.56 11.08
C ALA A 751 -30.32 16.54 10.09
N ALA A 752 -30.80 15.29 10.09
CA ALA A 752 -30.39 14.27 9.12
C ALA A 752 -30.79 14.65 7.69
N ASP A 753 -32.02 15.12 7.50
CA ASP A 753 -32.52 15.58 6.21
C ASP A 753 -31.72 16.77 5.68
N GLU A 754 -31.45 17.76 6.53
CA GLU A 754 -30.64 18.92 6.15
C GLU A 754 -29.15 18.56 5.93
N ALA A 755 -28.63 17.55 6.63
CA ALA A 755 -27.26 17.05 6.44
C ALA A 755 -27.06 16.28 5.13
N GLY A 756 -28.15 15.95 4.42
CA GLY A 756 -28.13 15.11 3.23
C GLY A 756 -27.89 13.63 3.54
N VAL A 757 -28.29 13.15 4.72
CA VAL A 757 -28.28 11.72 5.06
C VAL A 757 -29.23 10.97 4.12
N PRO A 758 -28.86 9.78 3.58
CA PRO A 758 -29.69 9.04 2.62
C PRO A 758 -31.12 8.87 3.09
N ASN A 759 -32.10 9.10 2.21
CA ASN A 759 -33.53 9.08 2.53
C ASN A 759 -34.28 7.89 1.93
N ASP A 760 -33.55 6.87 1.44
CA ASP A 760 -34.14 5.64 0.97
C ASP A 760 -34.87 4.90 2.11
N PRO A 761 -36.01 4.22 1.81
CA PRO A 761 -36.83 3.56 2.82
C PRO A 761 -36.06 2.54 3.67
N GLU A 762 -35.17 1.78 3.04
CA GLU A 762 -34.36 0.73 3.65
C GLU A 762 -33.47 1.32 4.74
N PHE A 763 -32.66 2.32 4.41
CA PHE A 763 -31.79 2.98 5.38
C PHE A 763 -32.57 3.74 6.45
N ARG A 764 -33.60 4.50 6.06
CA ARG A 764 -34.37 5.31 7.03
C ARG A 764 -35.12 4.46 8.04
N SER A 765 -35.59 3.28 7.65
CA SER A 765 -36.17 2.31 8.57
C SER A 765 -35.15 1.84 9.60
N ALA A 766 -33.96 1.41 9.16
CA ALA A 766 -32.91 0.93 10.06
C ALA A 766 -32.37 2.04 10.99
N PHE A 767 -32.12 3.22 10.45
CA PHE A 767 -31.69 4.41 11.19
C PHE A 767 -32.72 4.80 12.27
N MET A 768 -33.99 4.93 11.90
CA MET A 768 -35.05 5.30 12.84
C MET A 768 -35.24 4.23 13.92
N SER A 769 -35.17 2.95 13.54
CA SER A 769 -35.26 1.83 14.47
C SER A 769 -34.22 1.93 15.59
N TYR A 770 -32.96 2.24 15.25
CA TYR A 770 -31.91 2.47 16.24
C TYR A 770 -32.17 3.72 17.08
N ILE A 771 -32.47 4.86 16.46
CA ILE A 771 -32.67 6.13 17.15
C ILE A 771 -33.84 6.03 18.14
N GLU A 772 -34.93 5.38 17.75
CA GLU A 772 -36.07 5.12 18.62
C GLU A 772 -35.67 4.19 19.78
N TRP A 773 -34.98 3.09 19.49
CA TRP A 773 -34.51 2.14 20.52
C TRP A 773 -33.57 2.82 21.53
N GLY A 774 -32.55 3.52 21.06
CA GLY A 774 -31.54 4.19 21.88
C GLY A 774 -32.10 5.34 22.70
N SER A 775 -33.01 6.14 22.12
CA SER A 775 -33.64 7.26 22.84
C SER A 775 -34.55 6.78 23.99
N ARG A 776 -35.22 5.64 23.84
CA ARG A 776 -35.99 5.02 24.95
C ARG A 776 -35.09 4.52 26.07
N LEU A 777 -33.94 3.93 25.72
CA LEU A 777 -32.93 3.55 26.72
C LEU A 777 -32.37 4.76 27.46
N ALA A 778 -32.18 5.88 26.77
CA ALA A 778 -31.75 7.11 27.43
C ALA A 778 -32.76 7.58 28.50
N VAL A 779 -34.06 7.51 28.21
CA VAL A 779 -35.13 7.79 29.19
C VAL A 779 -35.02 6.84 30.39
N GLU A 780 -35.01 5.53 30.15
CA GLU A 780 -34.93 4.51 31.21
C GLU A 780 -33.67 4.68 32.08
N ASN A 781 -32.49 4.84 31.46
CA ASN A 781 -31.21 4.98 32.16
C ASN A 781 -31.09 6.29 32.94
N SER A 782 -31.88 7.32 32.59
CA SER A 782 -31.86 8.63 33.25
C SER A 782 -32.77 8.73 34.48
N ALA A 783 -33.65 7.73 34.69
CA ALA A 783 -34.61 7.73 35.77
C ALA A 783 -33.95 7.62 37.16
N THR A 784 -34.57 8.21 38.18
CA THR A 784 -34.02 8.28 39.54
C THR A 784 -33.82 6.91 40.21
N ASN A 785 -34.62 5.93 39.83
CA ASN A 785 -34.59 4.55 40.33
C ASN A 785 -33.97 3.56 39.32
N ALA A 786 -33.25 4.05 38.31
CA ALA A 786 -32.63 3.18 37.31
C ALA A 786 -31.39 2.48 37.89
N HIS A 787 -31.28 1.18 37.59
CA HIS A 787 -30.13 0.33 37.86
C HIS A 787 -29.56 -0.23 36.54
N PRO A 788 -29.03 0.63 35.65
CA PRO A 788 -28.51 0.16 34.36
C PRO A 788 -27.23 -0.66 34.55
N PRO A 789 -27.00 -1.70 33.72
CA PRO A 789 -25.74 -2.44 33.74
C PRO A 789 -24.56 -1.51 33.45
N LEU A 790 -23.57 -1.46 34.35
CA LEU A 790 -22.45 -0.51 34.28
C LEU A 790 -21.44 -0.83 33.17
N GLN A 791 -21.42 -2.07 32.70
CA GLN A 791 -20.58 -2.55 31.61
C GLN A 791 -21.41 -3.36 30.62
N MET A 792 -21.34 -2.97 29.36
CA MET A 792 -21.92 -3.70 28.22
C MET A 792 -21.02 -3.51 27.00
N PRO A 793 -21.03 -4.47 26.04
CA PRO A 793 -20.38 -4.25 24.75
C PRO A 793 -20.99 -3.04 24.04
N MET A 794 -20.24 -2.45 23.12
CA MET A 794 -20.79 -1.45 22.20
C MET A 794 -21.99 -2.04 21.45
N PRO A 795 -23.10 -1.30 21.32
CA PRO A 795 -24.21 -1.77 20.50
C PRO A 795 -23.76 -1.86 19.05
N HIS A 796 -24.19 -2.91 18.36
CA HIS A 796 -23.98 -3.06 16.93
C HIS A 796 -25.35 -3.13 16.24
N TRP A 797 -25.57 -2.26 15.26
CA TRP A 797 -26.84 -2.14 14.55
C TRP A 797 -26.60 -2.32 13.05
N ASN A 798 -27.34 -3.25 12.46
CA ASN A 798 -27.31 -3.54 11.04
C ASN A 798 -28.67 -3.23 10.40
N TRP A 799 -28.91 -3.69 9.17
CA TRP A 799 -30.18 -3.51 8.46
C TRP A 799 -31.39 -4.22 9.11
N GLY A 800 -31.17 -5.04 10.14
CA GLY A 800 -32.20 -5.80 10.84
C GLY A 800 -32.92 -5.02 11.95
N THR A 801 -33.80 -5.73 12.67
CA THR A 801 -34.52 -5.20 13.83
C THR A 801 -33.75 -5.42 15.14
N ALA A 802 -34.16 -4.73 16.21
CA ALA A 802 -33.58 -4.74 17.55
C ALA A 802 -33.54 -6.10 18.28
N GLY A 803 -33.82 -7.21 17.61
CA GLY A 803 -34.04 -8.52 18.20
C GLY A 803 -35.46 -8.70 18.79
N PRO A 804 -35.81 -9.92 19.24
CA PRO A 804 -37.11 -10.20 19.83
C PRO A 804 -37.30 -9.50 21.19
N PRO A 805 -38.56 -9.33 21.67
CA PRO A 805 -38.83 -8.80 23.01
C PRO A 805 -38.06 -9.57 24.10
N GLY A 806 -37.46 -8.85 25.05
CA GLY A 806 -36.68 -9.45 26.15
C GLY A 806 -35.19 -9.68 25.85
N SER A 807 -34.71 -9.31 24.65
CA SER A 807 -33.30 -9.33 24.27
C SER A 807 -32.38 -8.37 25.05
N ARG A 808 -32.95 -7.54 25.95
CA ARG A 808 -32.21 -6.55 26.74
C ARG A 808 -32.53 -6.64 28.23
N ILE A 809 -31.56 -6.25 29.04
CA ILE A 809 -31.73 -6.03 30.48
C ILE A 809 -32.37 -4.65 30.70
N SER A 810 -33.49 -4.60 31.43
CA SER A 810 -34.16 -3.34 31.76
C SER A 810 -33.48 -2.67 32.94
N ALA A 811 -33.14 -1.39 32.82
CA ALA A 811 -32.62 -0.59 33.94
C ALA A 811 -33.67 -0.37 35.05
N LEU A 812 -34.94 -0.67 34.77
CA LEU A 812 -36.06 -0.57 35.73
C LEU A 812 -36.55 -1.94 36.20
N ALA A 813 -35.84 -3.04 35.84
CA ALA A 813 -36.17 -4.36 36.36
C ALA A 813 -36.09 -4.33 37.90
N PRO A 814 -37.07 -4.94 38.61
CA PRO A 814 -36.96 -5.09 40.05
C PRO A 814 -35.69 -5.87 40.36
N VAL A 815 -34.87 -5.33 41.27
CA VAL A 815 -33.73 -6.06 41.82
C VAL A 815 -34.32 -7.29 42.51
N GLU A 816 -34.13 -8.47 41.92
CA GLU A 816 -34.53 -9.72 42.59
C GLU A 816 -33.86 -9.75 43.97
N GLU A 817 -34.66 -10.03 45.00
CA GLU A 817 -34.31 -9.96 46.41
C GLU A 817 -32.94 -10.59 46.69
N GLU A 818 -32.11 -9.91 47.50
CA GLU A 818 -30.86 -10.45 48.03
C GLU A 818 -31.06 -11.89 48.53
N GLU A 819 -30.37 -12.86 47.90
CA GLU A 819 -30.31 -14.24 48.38
C GLU A 819 -29.91 -14.23 49.86
N GLN A 820 -30.68 -14.93 50.69
CA GLN A 820 -30.44 -15.02 52.14
C GLN A 820 -28.98 -15.39 52.44
N PRO A 821 -28.32 -14.74 53.42
CA PRO A 821 -26.92 -15.02 53.73
C PRO A 821 -26.74 -16.48 54.12
N VAL A 822 -25.82 -17.17 53.43
CA VAL A 822 -25.43 -18.55 53.71
C VAL A 822 -24.90 -18.63 55.14
N ALA A 823 -25.52 -19.46 55.99
CA ALA A 823 -25.06 -19.67 57.37
C ALA A 823 -23.69 -20.36 57.36
N LEU A 824 -22.66 -19.65 57.83
CA LEU A 824 -21.29 -20.17 57.89
C LEU A 824 -21.09 -21.08 59.12
N PRO A 825 -20.31 -22.17 58.98
CA PRO A 825 -20.03 -23.09 60.08
C PRO A 825 -19.22 -22.43 61.20
N SER A 826 -19.50 -22.79 62.45
CA SER A 826 -18.78 -22.24 63.61
C SER A 826 -17.28 -22.60 63.62
N ALA A 827 -16.47 -21.93 64.45
CA ALA A 827 -15.02 -22.07 64.48
C ALA A 827 -14.50 -23.52 64.67
N ASN A 828 -15.29 -24.38 65.34
CA ASN A 828 -14.91 -25.76 65.69
C ASN A 828 -15.73 -26.82 64.93
N GLU A 829 -16.54 -26.42 63.96
CA GLU A 829 -17.38 -27.32 63.19
C GLU A 829 -16.63 -27.87 61.96
N VAL A 830 -16.83 -29.16 61.68
CA VAL A 830 -16.24 -29.81 60.51
C VAL A 830 -16.93 -29.27 59.26
N VAL A 831 -16.13 -28.79 58.30
CA VAL A 831 -16.66 -28.22 57.05
C VAL A 831 -16.90 -29.36 56.06
N HIS A 832 -18.11 -29.40 55.51
CA HIS A 832 -18.59 -30.39 54.53
C HIS A 832 -18.94 -29.70 53.22
N PHE A 833 -18.66 -30.32 52.09
CA PHE A 833 -18.88 -29.71 50.78
C PHE A 833 -20.35 -29.42 50.54
N ALA A 834 -21.23 -30.42 50.70
CA ALA A 834 -22.66 -30.26 50.40
C ALA A 834 -23.35 -29.20 51.27
N GLN A 835 -22.95 -29.09 52.55
CA GLN A 835 -23.60 -28.23 53.54
C GLN A 835 -23.00 -26.83 53.63
N HIS A 836 -21.69 -26.69 53.39
CA HIS A 836 -20.97 -25.45 53.72
C HIS A 836 -20.21 -24.84 52.54
N ILE A 837 -19.79 -25.63 51.55
CA ILE A 837 -19.02 -25.12 50.40
C ILE A 837 -19.90 -24.89 49.19
N LYS A 838 -20.71 -25.89 48.82
CA LYS A 838 -21.63 -25.82 47.70
C LYS A 838 -22.58 -24.62 47.79
N PRO A 839 -23.16 -24.25 48.96
CA PRO A 839 -24.03 -23.08 49.06
C PRO A 839 -23.31 -21.74 48.87
N LEU A 840 -21.97 -21.69 48.99
CA LEU A 840 -21.20 -20.46 48.75
C LEU A 840 -21.11 -20.11 47.26
N PHE A 841 -21.37 -21.06 46.36
CA PHE A 841 -21.44 -20.84 44.92
C PHE A 841 -22.89 -20.62 44.49
N ARG A 842 -23.22 -19.44 43.99
CA ARG A 842 -24.58 -19.09 43.56
C ARG A 842 -24.94 -19.80 42.24
N PRO A 843 -26.23 -19.94 41.89
CA PRO A 843 -26.64 -20.52 40.62
C PRO A 843 -25.97 -19.85 39.40
N MET A 844 -25.81 -18.52 39.44
CA MET A 844 -25.12 -17.74 38.42
C MET A 844 -23.61 -18.04 38.34
N ASP A 845 -22.94 -18.23 39.48
CA ASP A 845 -21.51 -18.58 39.53
C ASP A 845 -21.29 -19.93 38.84
N ARG A 846 -22.14 -20.91 39.16
CA ARG A 846 -22.12 -22.23 38.52
C ARG A 846 -22.38 -22.13 37.02
N GLN A 847 -23.38 -21.36 36.59
CA GLN A 847 -23.70 -21.22 35.17
C GLN A 847 -22.55 -20.57 34.38
N SER A 848 -21.89 -19.59 34.99
CA SER A 848 -20.76 -18.88 34.41
C SER A 848 -19.49 -19.74 34.32
N MET A 849 -19.34 -20.73 35.19
CA MET A 849 -18.18 -21.64 35.21
C MET A 849 -18.44 -23.00 34.54
N LYS A 850 -19.69 -23.30 34.17
CA LYS A 850 -20.09 -24.61 33.61
C LYS A 850 -19.35 -25.00 32.34
N TRP A 851 -18.78 -24.04 31.60
CA TRP A 851 -17.95 -24.30 30.43
C TRP A 851 -16.56 -24.87 30.79
N ALA A 852 -16.08 -24.63 32.03
CA ALA A 852 -14.80 -25.12 32.54
C ALA A 852 -14.99 -26.35 33.44
N PHE A 853 -15.76 -26.24 34.53
CA PHE A 853 -16.10 -27.33 35.46
C PHE A 853 -17.29 -26.96 36.35
N ASP A 854 -17.93 -27.94 37.00
CA ASP A 854 -19.16 -27.70 37.77
C ASP A 854 -18.87 -27.34 39.23
N LEU A 855 -19.13 -26.07 39.62
CA LEU A 855 -18.93 -25.58 41.00
C LEU A 855 -19.85 -26.25 42.04
N TRP A 856 -20.86 -27.00 41.63
CA TRP A 856 -21.69 -27.81 42.54
C TRP A 856 -21.34 -29.30 42.54
N SER A 857 -20.27 -29.68 41.83
CA SER A 857 -19.71 -31.03 41.81
C SER A 857 -18.54 -31.13 42.79
N TYR A 858 -18.66 -32.00 43.80
CA TYR A 858 -17.61 -32.25 44.78
C TYR A 858 -16.29 -32.65 44.10
N SER A 859 -16.34 -33.53 43.09
CA SER A 859 -15.15 -34.01 42.40
C SER A 859 -14.42 -32.93 41.60
N ASP A 860 -15.16 -31.95 41.07
CA ASP A 860 -14.56 -30.86 40.29
C ASP A 860 -14.00 -29.79 41.22
N VAL A 861 -14.76 -29.40 42.24
CA VAL A 861 -14.30 -28.39 43.21
C VAL A 861 -13.07 -28.88 43.97
N THR A 862 -13.00 -30.16 44.36
CA THR A 862 -11.80 -30.75 44.99
C THR A 862 -10.60 -30.77 44.04
N ARG A 863 -10.80 -31.16 42.77
CA ARG A 863 -9.73 -31.18 41.75
C ARG A 863 -9.13 -29.80 41.49
N HIS A 864 -9.95 -28.75 41.59
CA HIS A 864 -9.56 -27.38 41.29
C HIS A 864 -9.41 -26.48 42.55
N ALA A 865 -9.45 -27.06 43.75
CA ALA A 865 -9.57 -26.34 45.01
C ALA A 865 -8.49 -25.27 45.23
N ALA A 866 -7.22 -25.57 44.91
CA ALA A 866 -6.12 -24.61 45.06
C ALA A 866 -6.26 -23.39 44.12
N GLY A 867 -6.70 -23.62 42.88
CA GLY A 867 -6.96 -22.55 41.92
C GLY A 867 -8.18 -21.71 42.31
N ILE A 868 -9.23 -22.37 42.81
CA ILE A 868 -10.43 -21.71 43.34
C ILE A 868 -10.06 -20.82 44.54
N LEU A 869 -9.33 -21.36 45.52
CA LEU A 869 -8.90 -20.61 46.71
C LEU A 869 -8.09 -19.37 46.33
N GLN A 870 -7.14 -19.49 45.41
CA GLN A 870 -6.35 -18.36 44.92
C GLN A 870 -7.22 -17.25 44.30
N ARG A 871 -8.25 -17.65 43.54
CA ARG A 871 -9.15 -16.72 42.83
C ARG A 871 -10.19 -16.07 43.75
N VAL A 872 -10.65 -16.75 44.80
CA VAL A 872 -11.51 -16.11 45.81
C VAL A 872 -10.71 -15.21 46.75
N GLN A 873 -9.48 -15.59 47.12
CA GLN A 873 -8.58 -14.77 47.96
C GLN A 873 -8.16 -13.45 47.31
N ASN A 874 -7.92 -13.46 46.00
CA ASN A 874 -7.54 -12.25 45.26
C ASN A 874 -8.76 -11.43 44.78
N GLY A 875 -9.99 -11.85 45.14
CA GLY A 875 -11.24 -11.17 44.79
C GLY A 875 -11.59 -11.21 43.30
N SER A 876 -10.92 -12.06 42.49
CA SER A 876 -11.21 -12.20 41.05
C SER A 876 -12.34 -13.19 40.74
N MET A 877 -12.87 -13.88 41.76
CA MET A 877 -14.01 -14.77 41.64
C MET A 877 -14.95 -14.64 42.86
N PRO A 878 -16.27 -14.54 42.64
CA PRO A 878 -16.96 -14.41 41.34
C PRO A 878 -16.81 -13.02 40.70
N CYS A 879 -17.03 -12.93 39.38
CA CYS A 879 -16.70 -11.75 38.56
C CYS A 879 -17.55 -10.49 38.86
N ASP A 880 -18.64 -10.67 39.62
CA ASP A 880 -19.62 -9.67 40.01
C ASP A 880 -19.55 -9.29 41.50
N GLY A 881 -18.60 -9.85 42.27
CA GLY A 881 -18.37 -9.45 43.67
C GLY A 881 -17.46 -10.42 44.43
N ALA A 882 -16.55 -9.91 45.27
CA ALA A 882 -15.63 -10.75 46.04
C ALA A 882 -16.31 -11.46 47.23
N TRP A 883 -15.85 -12.66 47.57
CA TRP A 883 -16.24 -13.34 48.81
C TRP A 883 -15.80 -12.56 50.06
N SER A 884 -16.56 -12.70 51.15
CA SER A 884 -16.16 -12.17 52.45
C SER A 884 -14.97 -12.95 53.02
N HIS A 885 -14.22 -12.33 53.94
CA HIS A 885 -13.09 -12.97 54.61
C HIS A 885 -13.48 -14.31 55.26
N GLU A 886 -14.66 -14.36 55.89
CA GLU A 886 -15.18 -15.54 56.57
C GLU A 886 -15.52 -16.68 55.59
N GLN A 887 -16.03 -16.37 54.40
CA GLN A 887 -16.30 -17.37 53.35
C GLN A 887 -15.01 -18.00 52.82
N VAL A 888 -13.98 -17.17 52.62
CA VAL A 888 -12.65 -17.62 52.19
C VAL A 888 -12.01 -18.51 53.26
N GLU A 889 -12.11 -18.12 54.53
CA GLU A 889 -11.62 -18.94 55.66
C GLU A 889 -12.31 -20.30 55.74
N VAL A 890 -13.63 -20.36 55.52
CA VAL A 890 -14.39 -21.63 55.53
C VAL A 890 -13.93 -22.56 54.40
N PHE A 891 -13.69 -22.03 53.20
CA PHE A 891 -13.19 -22.82 52.06
C PHE A 891 -11.75 -23.28 52.28
N GLN A 892 -10.88 -22.41 52.82
CA GLN A 892 -9.53 -22.77 53.18
C GLN A 892 -9.50 -23.87 54.26
N ARG A 893 -10.33 -23.74 55.30
CA ARG A 893 -10.46 -24.76 56.35
C ARG A 893 -10.98 -26.08 55.82
N TRP A 894 -11.91 -26.07 54.87
CA TRP A 894 -12.35 -27.28 54.18
C TRP A 894 -11.20 -27.96 53.44
N MET A 895 -10.34 -27.20 52.77
CA MET A 895 -9.13 -27.75 52.13
C MET A 895 -8.14 -28.34 53.14
N GLU A 896 -7.88 -27.64 54.24
CA GLU A 896 -6.92 -28.06 55.27
C GLU A 896 -7.38 -29.29 56.06
N THR A 897 -8.71 -29.47 56.21
CA THR A 897 -9.33 -30.60 56.93
C THR A 897 -9.58 -31.84 56.04
N GLY A 898 -9.00 -31.86 54.84
CA GLY A 898 -9.05 -33.01 53.93
C GLY A 898 -10.28 -33.05 53.01
N MET A 899 -10.93 -31.90 52.78
CA MET A 899 -12.02 -31.71 51.82
C MET A 899 -13.17 -32.71 52.00
N GLN A 900 -13.84 -32.71 53.16
CA GLN A 900 -14.95 -33.65 53.41
C GLN A 900 -16.14 -33.39 52.47
N GLU A 901 -16.71 -34.44 51.88
CA GLU A 901 -17.91 -34.33 51.01
C GLU A 901 -19.15 -33.82 51.77
#